data_AF-A0A6N9SRT9-F1
#
_entry.id   AF-A0A6N9SRT9-F1
#
_cell.length_a   1.000
_cell.length_b   1.000
_cell.length_c   1.000
_cell.angle_alpha   90.00
_cell.angle_beta   90.00
_cell.angle_gamma   90.00
#
_symmetry.space_group_name_H-M   'P 1'
#
loop_
_entity.id
_entity.type
_entity.pdbx_description
1 polymer ?
#
loop_
_entity_poly.entity_id
_entity_poly.type
_entity_poly.pdbx_seq_one_letter_code
_entity_poly.pdbx_strand_id
1 'polypeptide(L)'
;MNKMKVAPKLFALGVISAAVLAACGGGGGGGMAAVAGSSPSIGGTASKGIISGATVTAYCGGKNATPQVILGTATTAADGSYNITYASTCNSPVEVVLTPTPGNNPGTMYDEATGTNVNLPAGFSLSAYIANPGSTITTPITPFTDMAAQVLDNSKTAPNPNSVSAAINAVIKTALGGDAQLYNLKPLNPKDAVNGSAEDKKLSTLLTAIATRAQKLGNVNLALDELRTSATSSISITQNGDAQLNNGASSPAAVMNQDIADAQNYEQNNQLGDSNAKTLVQNEGSSVTQTTTTITPGVVGPTTAGITAANALFASLRTNLVLLSNSGKTGFFDTQVSAVRTDFKGIGKTQRDFSQFLSMEHTARNLLNNAANLPYTMIYTPTGPATGFQSFGKGGTCTILQQNQSSVSCMWGFEYTSPSATGTVTATSHQTTITPGATAGAFNWSDTVQTTIFNLNSMPQTPPAPTSGNSETGTMTNVPGSITYQGNLGGLDPAADHSSINISANETLNADSAGHTKLALTGTISNQDASNNNLLSLAVNAGSNILAIPATLAAKAQPFSATLVGTATTPNYQFNGSMAMSNFTQDLSGQYVIPSNATFTGSISGMGTQASVGQFMSGTLTETANISNYDSTKPVSTTNYKSLNFNFSGNIVVNTVSPAVKYTLGFTLDESVFGQRGVTFTYTDPSNNTVTVTRSGATPNTLTATFGGTNGITVDLTQNGGSYSGSVYSGDPTNTANLIGNISGKTVNFNDGSFITLM
;
A
#
# COMPACT_ATOMS: atom_id res chain seq x y z
N MET A 1 19.26 -16.14 -17.25
CA MET A 1 17.93 -16.66 -16.84
C MET A 1 18.11 -17.47 -15.57
N ASN A 2 17.88 -16.83 -14.42
CA ASN A 2 18.22 -17.36 -13.10
C ASN A 2 17.14 -18.32 -12.56
N LYS A 3 17.61 -19.39 -11.93
CA LYS A 3 16.83 -20.49 -11.32
C LYS A 3 15.95 -19.98 -10.17
N MET A 4 14.63 -20.07 -10.30
CA MET A 4 13.69 -19.92 -9.17
C MET A 4 13.52 -21.28 -8.47
N LYS A 5 13.97 -21.36 -7.21
CA LYS A 5 13.66 -22.44 -6.28
C LYS A 5 12.19 -22.30 -5.83
N VAL A 6 11.38 -23.35 -5.99
CA VAL A 6 9.96 -23.36 -5.60
C VAL A 6 9.67 -24.54 -4.66
N ALA A 7 9.35 -24.24 -3.40
CA ALA A 7 8.45 -24.96 -2.47
C ALA A 7 8.49 -24.28 -1.08
N PRO A 8 7.43 -24.42 -0.25
CA PRO A 8 6.08 -23.86 -0.35
C PRO A 8 6.03 -22.45 0.30
N LYS A 9 5.50 -21.46 -0.41
CA LYS A 9 5.26 -20.09 0.12
C LYS A 9 3.81 -19.64 -0.09
N LEU A 10 2.88 -20.59 -0.24
CA LEU A 10 1.55 -20.29 -0.77
C LEU A 10 0.53 -19.73 0.23
N PHE A 11 0.76 -19.75 1.54
CA PHE A 11 -0.20 -19.18 2.51
C PHE A 11 -0.01 -17.68 2.81
N ALA A 12 1.05 -17.04 2.28
CA ALA A 12 1.32 -15.61 2.49
C ALA A 12 0.92 -14.72 1.28
N LEU A 13 0.26 -15.28 0.26
CA LEU A 13 0.08 -14.62 -1.05
C LEU A 13 -1.35 -14.16 -1.38
N GLY A 14 -2.23 -14.03 -0.38
CA GLY A 14 -3.60 -13.56 -0.61
C GLY A 14 -3.77 -12.04 -0.81
N VAL A 15 -2.89 -11.17 -0.28
CA VAL A 15 -3.15 -9.70 -0.24
C VAL A 15 -2.08 -8.87 -0.95
N ILE A 16 -1.12 -9.49 -1.64
CA ILE A 16 0.09 -8.79 -2.14
C ILE A 16 0.29 -9.08 -3.63
N SER A 17 -0.28 -8.27 -4.52
CA SER A 17 0.04 -8.34 -5.97
C SER A 17 0.05 -6.99 -6.72
N ALA A 18 0.03 -5.83 -6.03
CA ALA A 18 0.03 -4.52 -6.72
C ALA A 18 1.03 -3.47 -6.20
N ALA A 19 1.98 -3.80 -5.32
CA ALA A 19 2.94 -2.82 -4.84
C ALA A 19 4.35 -3.40 -4.67
N VAL A 20 5.09 -3.47 -5.78
CA VAL A 20 6.55 -3.59 -5.79
C VAL A 20 7.09 -2.75 -6.94
N LEU A 21 7.69 -1.60 -6.65
CA LEU A 21 8.98 -1.12 -7.18
C LEU A 21 9.36 0.19 -6.47
N ALA A 22 10.67 0.38 -6.24
CA ALA A 22 11.36 1.50 -5.58
C ALA A 22 11.49 1.45 -4.05
N ALA A 23 12.60 0.88 -3.58
CA ALA A 23 13.22 1.17 -2.29
C ALA A 23 14.75 1.25 -2.45
N CYS A 24 15.30 2.44 -2.20
CA CYS A 24 16.67 2.79 -1.77
C CYS A 24 16.61 4.31 -1.51
N GLY A 25 16.79 4.91 -0.33
CA GLY A 25 17.60 4.57 0.83
C GLY A 25 18.70 5.64 0.96
N GLY A 26 18.72 6.42 2.05
CA GLY A 26 19.88 7.24 2.44
C GLY A 26 19.56 8.48 3.28
N GLY A 27 19.72 8.38 4.61
CA GLY A 27 19.66 9.51 5.55
C GLY A 27 21.05 9.93 6.08
N GLY A 28 21.10 11.09 6.74
CA GLY A 28 22.27 11.58 7.46
C GLY A 28 21.88 12.59 8.55
N GLY A 29 22.26 12.32 9.80
CA GLY A 29 21.97 13.15 10.97
C GLY A 29 23.12 14.09 11.35
N GLY A 30 22.80 15.20 12.01
CA GLY A 30 23.76 16.18 12.55
C GLY A 30 23.29 16.74 13.88
N GLY A 31 24.20 16.81 14.85
CA GLY A 31 23.94 17.07 16.27
C GLY A 31 23.50 18.49 16.63
N MET A 32 22.79 18.60 17.76
CA MET A 32 22.27 19.86 18.30
C MET A 32 23.31 20.59 19.14
N ALA A 33 23.66 21.81 18.73
CA ALA A 33 24.24 22.83 19.61
C ALA A 33 23.11 23.67 20.24
N ALA A 34 23.30 24.11 21.48
CA ALA A 34 22.33 24.90 22.22
C ALA A 34 22.05 26.25 21.53
N VAL A 35 20.79 26.51 21.20
CA VAL A 35 20.33 27.70 20.46
C VAL A 35 19.99 28.83 21.42
N ALA A 36 20.65 29.98 21.26
CA ALA A 36 20.29 31.26 21.86
C ALA A 36 18.91 31.71 21.33
N GLY A 37 18.08 32.30 22.18
CA GLY A 37 16.69 32.69 21.85
C GLY A 37 16.58 33.43 20.51
N SER A 38 16.06 32.75 19.50
CA SER A 38 15.89 33.27 18.15
C SER A 38 14.71 34.25 18.12
N SER A 39 14.96 35.50 17.73
CA SER A 39 13.87 36.42 17.37
C SER A 39 13.08 35.82 16.20
N PRO A 40 11.74 35.86 16.23
CA PRO A 40 10.94 35.32 15.13
C PRO A 40 11.24 36.06 13.83
N SER A 41 11.17 35.33 12.71
CA SER A 41 11.40 35.91 11.39
C SER A 41 10.43 35.36 10.36
N ILE A 42 10.03 36.21 9.41
CA ILE A 42 9.19 35.82 8.27
C ILE A 42 10.08 35.83 7.03
N GLY A 43 10.40 34.65 6.53
CA GLY A 43 11.13 34.45 5.29
C GLY A 43 10.19 34.12 4.14
N GLY A 44 10.69 34.20 2.91
CA GLY A 44 9.91 33.81 1.74
C GLY A 44 10.64 34.05 0.44
N THR A 45 9.94 33.81 -0.66
CA THR A 45 10.38 34.19 -2.00
C THR A 45 9.20 34.84 -2.72
N ALA A 46 9.45 35.99 -3.34
CA ALA A 46 8.46 36.72 -4.10
C ALA A 46 8.58 36.39 -5.60
N SER A 47 7.47 35.97 -6.22
CA SER A 47 7.47 35.67 -7.65
C SER A 47 6.16 35.94 -8.37
N LYS A 48 6.29 36.61 -9.51
CA LYS A 48 5.45 36.54 -10.70
C LYS A 48 6.44 36.59 -11.88
N GLY A 49 7.33 35.58 -11.86
CA GLY A 49 8.74 35.66 -12.18
C GLY A 49 9.55 36.22 -11.02
N ILE A 50 10.83 35.87 -10.86
CA ILE A 50 11.63 36.30 -9.69
C ILE A 50 11.57 37.82 -9.55
N ILE A 51 11.08 38.30 -8.41
CA ILE A 51 10.96 39.73 -8.11
C ILE A 51 12.15 40.16 -7.25
N SER A 52 12.99 41.05 -7.75
CA SER A 52 14.19 41.56 -7.06
C SER A 52 14.10 43.06 -6.81
N GLY A 53 14.62 43.54 -5.67
CA GLY A 53 14.63 44.95 -5.31
C GLY A 53 13.29 45.56 -4.88
N ALA A 54 12.24 44.76 -4.68
CA ALA A 54 10.96 45.20 -4.14
C ALA A 54 10.96 45.27 -2.60
N THR A 55 10.12 46.11 -2.02
CA THR A 55 9.96 46.22 -0.56
C THR A 55 8.87 45.27 -0.08
N VAL A 56 9.15 44.46 0.94
CA VAL A 56 8.20 43.59 1.63
C VAL A 56 7.96 44.13 3.03
N THR A 57 6.69 44.35 3.38
CA THR A 57 6.27 44.86 4.70
C THR A 57 5.34 43.86 5.37
N ALA A 58 5.59 43.53 6.63
CA ALA A 58 4.74 42.65 7.43
C ALA A 58 3.83 43.47 8.35
N TYR A 59 2.53 43.16 8.35
CA TYR A 59 1.49 43.81 9.15
C TYR A 59 0.79 42.80 10.07
N CYS A 60 0.65 43.14 11.36
CA CYS A 60 -0.13 42.33 12.30
C CYS A 60 -1.64 42.57 12.11
N GLY A 61 -2.41 41.49 11.95
CA GLY A 61 -3.86 41.52 11.75
C GLY A 61 -4.32 41.79 10.31
N GLY A 62 -3.39 42.08 9.40
CA GLY A 62 -3.66 42.41 8.00
C GLY A 62 -4.23 43.81 7.74
N LYS A 63 -4.52 44.12 6.48
CA LYS A 63 -4.91 45.45 5.99
C LYS A 63 -6.21 45.96 6.59
N ASN A 64 -7.11 45.04 6.96
CA ASN A 64 -8.39 45.33 7.62
C ASN A 64 -8.26 45.54 9.14
N ALA A 65 -7.10 45.29 9.76
CA ALA A 65 -6.89 45.59 11.17
C ALA A 65 -6.70 47.10 11.37
N THR A 66 -7.46 47.68 12.30
CA THR A 66 -7.38 49.11 12.63
C THR A 66 -6.98 49.26 14.11
N PRO A 67 -5.83 49.89 14.44
CA PRO A 67 -4.78 50.40 13.55
C PRO A 67 -3.86 49.28 13.00
N GLN A 68 -3.28 49.51 11.81
CA GLN A 68 -2.28 48.60 11.24
C GLN A 68 -0.95 48.72 12.00
N VAL A 69 -0.44 47.59 12.51
CA VAL A 69 0.85 47.53 13.21
C VAL A 69 1.90 46.91 12.29
N ILE A 70 2.89 47.68 11.88
CA ILE A 70 4.04 47.19 11.11
C ILE A 70 4.96 46.38 12.03
N LEU A 71 5.23 45.14 11.65
CA LEU A 71 6.15 44.26 12.36
C LEU A 71 7.60 44.42 11.89
N GLY A 72 7.79 44.67 10.60
CA GLY A 72 9.09 44.90 10.00
C GLY A 72 9.03 45.02 8.48
N THR A 73 10.16 45.37 7.87
CA THR A 73 10.33 45.50 6.43
C THR A 73 11.61 44.80 5.96
N ALA A 74 11.62 44.35 4.72
CA ALA A 74 12.79 43.80 4.04
C ALA A 74 12.75 44.18 2.55
N THR A 75 13.88 44.02 1.85
CA THR A 75 13.95 44.14 0.40
C THR A 75 14.21 42.76 -0.20
N THR A 76 13.51 42.40 -1.27
CA THR A 76 13.73 41.13 -1.98
C THR A 76 15.12 41.11 -2.62
N ALA A 77 15.88 40.05 -2.40
CA ALA A 77 17.19 39.82 -3.00
C ALA A 77 17.09 39.49 -4.50
N ALA A 78 18.25 39.26 -5.14
CA ALA A 78 18.31 38.93 -6.57
C ALA A 78 17.61 37.60 -6.92
N ASP A 79 17.53 36.66 -5.98
CA ASP A 79 16.79 35.40 -6.11
C ASP A 79 15.33 35.51 -5.64
N GLY A 80 14.85 36.73 -5.37
CA GLY A 80 13.52 37.02 -4.86
C GLY A 80 13.29 36.68 -3.39
N SER A 81 14.32 36.16 -2.70
CA SER A 81 14.20 35.86 -1.27
C SER A 81 14.07 37.13 -0.43
N TYR A 82 13.33 37.05 0.67
CA TYR A 82 13.26 38.10 1.68
C TYR A 82 13.26 37.47 3.07
N ASN A 83 13.67 38.24 4.07
CA ASN A 83 13.64 37.84 5.48
C ASN A 83 13.37 39.05 6.36
N ILE A 84 12.23 39.05 7.06
CA ILE A 84 11.82 40.11 7.97
C ILE A 84 11.98 39.59 9.40
N THR A 85 12.93 40.14 10.15
CA THR A 85 13.04 39.92 11.60
C THR A 85 12.18 40.94 12.34
N TYR A 86 11.40 40.51 13.32
CA TYR A 86 10.53 41.42 14.09
C TYR A 86 10.59 41.11 15.59
N ALA A 87 10.50 42.18 16.40
CA ALA A 87 10.72 42.12 17.85
C ALA A 87 9.41 41.99 18.66
N SER A 88 8.26 42.27 18.05
CA SER A 88 6.96 42.27 18.72
C SER A 88 6.22 40.94 18.54
N THR A 89 5.52 40.51 19.59
CA THR A 89 4.58 39.40 19.49
C THR A 89 3.33 39.86 18.74
N CYS A 90 2.98 39.17 17.66
CA CYS A 90 1.72 39.36 16.95
C CYS A 90 0.82 38.17 17.28
N ASN A 91 -0.33 38.42 17.94
CA ASN A 91 -1.29 37.38 18.33
C ASN A 91 -2.43 37.20 17.31
N SER A 92 -2.26 37.74 16.11
CA SER A 92 -3.23 37.70 15.03
C SER A 92 -2.53 37.26 13.75
N PRO A 93 -3.24 36.80 12.71
CA PRO A 93 -2.61 36.51 11.43
C PRO A 93 -1.76 37.67 10.92
N VAL A 94 -0.65 37.37 10.25
CA VAL A 94 0.23 38.38 9.65
C VAL A 94 -0.01 38.45 8.16
N GLU A 95 -0.15 39.64 7.63
CA GLU A 95 -0.12 39.88 6.19
C GLU A 95 1.27 40.37 5.79
N VAL A 96 1.87 39.77 4.78
CA VAL A 96 3.05 40.30 4.11
C VAL A 96 2.64 40.91 2.78
N VAL A 97 3.02 42.17 2.56
CA VAL A 97 2.69 42.93 1.35
C VAL A 97 3.97 43.31 0.65
N LEU A 98 4.07 42.98 -0.63
CA LEU A 98 5.13 43.41 -1.52
C LEU A 98 4.67 44.62 -2.33
N THR A 99 5.52 45.64 -2.42
CA THR A 99 5.33 46.84 -3.23
C THR A 99 6.64 47.27 -3.89
N PRO A 100 6.60 48.03 -5.01
CA PRO A 100 7.77 48.69 -5.56
C PRO A 100 8.50 49.51 -4.49
N THR A 101 9.84 49.47 -4.50
CA THR A 101 10.63 50.29 -3.57
C THR A 101 10.49 51.77 -3.95
N PRO A 102 10.16 52.66 -3.00
CA PRO A 102 10.05 54.09 -3.29
C PRO A 102 11.35 54.67 -3.86
N GLY A 103 11.25 55.50 -4.91
CA GLY A 103 12.39 56.19 -5.53
C GLY A 103 12.75 55.67 -6.93
N ASN A 104 14.00 55.88 -7.35
CA ASN A 104 14.46 55.61 -8.72
C ASN A 104 14.75 54.13 -9.03
N ASN A 105 14.51 53.22 -8.09
CA ASN A 105 14.73 51.78 -8.28
C ASN A 105 13.48 51.00 -7.79
N PRO A 106 12.43 50.88 -8.63
CA PRO A 106 11.16 50.27 -8.24
C PRO A 106 11.28 48.75 -7.98
N GLY A 107 12.45 48.15 -8.23
CA GLY A 107 12.61 46.70 -8.34
C GLY A 107 12.22 46.21 -9.74
N THR A 108 12.64 44.99 -10.04
CA THR A 108 12.38 44.33 -11.32
C THR A 108 11.71 42.98 -11.10
N MET A 109 10.84 42.58 -12.02
CA MET A 109 10.33 41.21 -12.13
C MET A 109 10.86 40.58 -13.42
N TYR A 110 11.20 39.31 -13.35
CA TYR A 110 11.50 38.53 -14.54
C TYR A 110 10.20 38.27 -15.33
N ASP A 111 10.05 38.77 -16.55
CA ASP A 111 8.89 38.48 -17.39
C ASP A 111 9.15 37.18 -18.16
N GLU A 112 8.46 36.12 -17.77
CA GLU A 112 8.60 34.79 -18.36
C GLU A 112 8.23 34.75 -19.85
N ALA A 113 7.37 35.67 -20.28
CA ALA A 113 6.89 35.67 -21.65
C ALA A 113 7.85 36.41 -22.60
N THR A 114 8.55 37.46 -22.15
CA THR A 114 9.64 38.07 -22.95
C THR A 114 11.03 37.49 -22.68
N GLY A 115 11.20 36.81 -21.55
CA GLY A 115 12.50 36.29 -21.11
C GLY A 115 13.44 37.35 -20.52
N THR A 116 12.94 38.55 -20.22
CA THR A 116 13.73 39.71 -19.76
C THR A 116 13.24 40.28 -18.43
N ASN A 117 14.10 40.98 -17.69
CA ASN A 117 13.68 41.70 -16.49
C ASN A 117 12.95 42.99 -16.88
N VAL A 118 11.77 43.21 -16.33
CA VAL A 118 10.98 44.44 -16.49
C VAL A 118 10.83 45.14 -15.14
N ASN A 119 10.77 46.48 -15.14
CA ASN A 119 10.55 47.24 -13.91
C ASN A 119 9.14 46.94 -13.36
N LEU A 120 9.03 46.86 -12.03
CA LEU A 120 7.72 46.79 -11.39
C LEU A 120 6.93 48.07 -11.70
N PRO A 121 5.69 47.97 -12.19
CA PRO A 121 4.90 49.15 -12.51
C PRO A 121 4.45 49.88 -11.25
N ALA A 122 4.15 51.17 -11.41
CA ALA A 122 3.55 51.95 -10.33
C ALA A 122 2.22 51.29 -9.87
N GLY A 123 2.03 51.23 -8.55
CA GLY A 123 0.84 50.61 -7.95
C GLY A 123 0.83 49.08 -7.93
N PHE A 124 1.88 48.42 -8.41
CA PHE A 124 2.02 46.97 -8.28
C PHE A 124 1.99 46.54 -6.80
N SER A 125 1.26 45.49 -6.49
CA SER A 125 1.31 44.89 -5.15
C SER A 125 0.90 43.42 -5.20
N LEU A 126 1.53 42.61 -4.36
CA LEU A 126 1.14 41.23 -4.07
C LEU A 126 1.12 41.03 -2.55
N SER A 127 0.16 40.28 -2.03
CA SER A 127 0.11 39.95 -0.61
C SER A 127 0.05 38.45 -0.32
N ALA A 128 0.34 38.07 0.93
CA ALA A 128 0.15 36.72 1.45
C ALA A 128 -0.17 36.77 2.94
N TYR A 129 -0.97 35.82 3.43
CA TYR A 129 -1.31 35.71 4.85
C TYR A 129 -0.64 34.52 5.54
N ILE A 130 -0.28 34.74 6.80
CA ILE A 130 0.29 33.75 7.71
C ILE A 130 -0.70 33.56 8.86
N ALA A 131 -1.29 32.37 8.97
CA ALA A 131 -2.34 32.10 9.94
C ALA A 131 -1.85 32.19 11.39
N ASN A 132 -0.66 31.65 11.69
CA ASN A 132 -0.15 31.48 13.06
C ASN A 132 1.31 31.98 13.18
N PRO A 133 1.55 33.28 13.38
CA PRO A 133 2.90 33.82 13.56
C PRO A 133 3.47 33.47 14.96
N GLY A 134 4.43 32.55 15.04
CA GLY A 134 5.02 32.17 16.33
C GLY A 134 6.47 31.68 16.30
N SER A 135 7.03 31.46 15.11
CA SER A 135 8.39 30.97 14.89
C SER A 135 8.93 31.51 13.56
N THR A 136 10.15 31.11 13.17
CA THR A 136 10.63 31.34 11.80
C THR A 136 9.71 30.63 10.81
N ILE A 137 8.95 31.40 10.03
CA ILE A 137 7.97 30.89 9.06
C ILE A 137 8.41 31.32 7.66
N THR A 138 8.29 30.41 6.70
CA THR A 138 8.52 30.71 5.28
C THR A 138 7.17 30.83 4.58
N THR A 139 6.94 31.92 3.84
CA THR A 139 5.71 32.14 3.08
C THR A 139 6.06 32.74 1.73
N PRO A 140 5.76 32.07 0.60
CA PRO A 140 5.98 32.66 -0.71
C PRO A 140 4.96 33.79 -0.97
N ILE A 141 5.38 34.82 -1.73
CA ILE A 141 4.49 35.89 -2.21
C ILE A 141 4.31 35.68 -3.72
N THR A 142 3.16 35.15 -4.12
CA THR A 142 2.82 34.81 -5.51
C THR A 142 1.43 35.34 -5.88
N PRO A 143 1.06 35.35 -7.17
CA PRO A 143 -0.32 35.62 -7.56
C PRO A 143 -1.37 34.74 -6.85
N PHE A 144 -1.03 33.49 -6.49
CA PHE A 144 -1.96 32.58 -5.80
C PHE A 144 -2.15 32.94 -4.33
N THR A 145 -1.07 33.32 -3.64
CA THR A 145 -1.17 33.79 -2.26
C THR A 145 -1.87 35.15 -2.20
N ASP A 146 -1.69 35.98 -3.23
CA ASP A 146 -2.38 37.26 -3.38
C ASP A 146 -3.89 37.05 -3.61
N MET A 147 -4.29 36.09 -4.45
CA MET A 147 -5.71 35.71 -4.59
C MET A 147 -6.32 35.30 -3.24
N ALA A 148 -5.61 34.49 -2.45
CA ALA A 148 -6.09 34.08 -1.12
C ALA A 148 -6.21 35.28 -0.17
N ALA A 149 -5.26 36.22 -0.23
CA ALA A 149 -5.30 37.45 0.53
C ALA A 149 -6.49 38.34 0.11
N GLN A 150 -6.75 38.51 -1.19
CA GLN A 150 -7.89 39.29 -1.67
C GLN A 150 -9.25 38.68 -1.30
N VAL A 151 -9.37 37.35 -1.32
CA VAL A 151 -10.57 36.65 -0.84
C VAL A 151 -10.83 36.97 0.62
N LEU A 152 -9.77 37.00 1.44
CA LEU A 152 -9.86 37.31 2.86
C LEU A 152 -10.16 38.79 3.09
N ASP A 153 -9.51 39.70 2.37
CA ASP A 153 -9.74 41.14 2.48
C ASP A 153 -11.19 41.53 2.15
N ASN A 154 -11.79 40.84 1.18
CA ASN A 154 -13.17 41.07 0.77
C ASN A 154 -14.22 40.51 1.73
N SER A 155 -13.86 39.66 2.70
CA SER A 155 -14.82 39.15 3.69
C SER A 155 -15.26 40.22 4.70
N LYS A 156 -14.57 41.37 4.77
CA LYS A 156 -14.81 42.49 5.71
C LYS A 156 -14.75 42.10 7.20
N THR A 157 -14.37 40.88 7.53
CA THR A 157 -14.15 40.39 8.89
C THR A 157 -12.66 40.47 9.23
N ALA A 158 -12.33 40.71 10.50
CA ALA A 158 -10.94 40.64 10.94
C ALA A 158 -10.35 39.25 10.66
N PRO A 159 -9.19 39.14 9.99
CA PRO A 159 -8.51 37.88 9.77
C PRO A 159 -8.27 37.10 11.06
N ASN A 160 -8.64 35.82 11.06
CA ASN A 160 -8.29 34.85 12.09
C ASN A 160 -7.67 33.58 11.45
N PRO A 161 -6.98 32.71 12.20
CA PRO A 161 -6.28 31.56 11.63
C PRO A 161 -7.17 30.63 10.78
N ASN A 162 -8.45 30.48 11.15
CA ASN A 162 -9.40 29.64 10.42
C ASN A 162 -9.78 30.27 9.07
N SER A 163 -10.12 31.56 9.07
CA SER A 163 -10.46 32.30 7.85
C SER A 163 -9.29 32.37 6.85
N VAL A 164 -8.05 32.51 7.34
CA VAL A 164 -6.84 32.45 6.49
C VAL A 164 -6.71 31.06 5.87
N SER A 165 -6.80 30.00 6.69
CA SER A 165 -6.69 28.62 6.21
C SER A 165 -7.79 28.28 5.20
N ALA A 166 -9.01 28.78 5.42
CA ALA A 166 -10.14 28.58 4.52
C ALA A 166 -9.95 29.31 3.18
N ALA A 167 -9.49 30.56 3.19
CA ALA A 167 -9.18 31.30 1.96
C ALA A 167 -8.09 30.62 1.14
N ILE A 168 -7.01 30.17 1.79
CA ILE A 168 -5.93 29.41 1.17
C ILE A 168 -6.46 28.11 0.55
N ASN A 169 -7.19 27.30 1.32
CA ASN A 169 -7.76 26.04 0.85
C ASN A 169 -8.76 26.24 -0.30
N ALA A 170 -9.53 27.33 -0.27
CA ALA A 170 -10.46 27.66 -1.33
C ALA A 170 -9.73 27.99 -2.64
N VAL A 171 -8.67 28.81 -2.60
CA VAL A 171 -7.85 29.11 -3.79
C VAL A 171 -7.12 27.86 -4.28
N ILE A 172 -6.56 27.03 -3.39
CA ILE A 172 -5.96 25.75 -3.77
C ILE A 172 -6.99 24.87 -4.50
N LYS A 173 -8.20 24.74 -3.96
CA LYS A 173 -9.26 23.93 -4.54
C LYS A 173 -9.75 24.47 -5.89
N THR A 174 -9.93 25.79 -6.00
CA THR A 174 -10.60 26.43 -7.14
C THR A 174 -9.67 26.87 -8.24
N ALA A 175 -8.46 27.33 -7.93
CA ALA A 175 -7.48 27.82 -8.91
C ALA A 175 -6.40 26.77 -9.20
N LEU A 176 -6.01 25.96 -8.21
CA LEU A 176 -4.93 24.96 -8.35
C LEU A 176 -5.42 23.51 -8.47
N GLY A 177 -6.74 23.29 -8.58
CA GLY A 177 -7.32 21.95 -8.75
C GLY A 177 -7.18 21.04 -7.52
N GLY A 178 -6.92 21.60 -6.35
CA GLY A 178 -6.72 20.86 -5.09
C GLY A 178 -5.25 20.56 -4.76
N ASP A 179 -4.29 21.06 -5.55
CA ASP A 179 -2.87 20.79 -5.34
C ASP A 179 -2.26 21.74 -4.31
N ALA A 180 -2.28 21.33 -3.05
CA ALA A 180 -1.78 22.13 -1.93
C ALA A 180 -0.25 22.30 -1.93
N GLN A 181 0.49 21.45 -2.65
CA GLN A 181 1.95 21.54 -2.67
C GLN A 181 2.40 22.79 -3.42
N LEU A 182 1.77 23.10 -4.56
CA LEU A 182 2.08 24.28 -5.38
C LEU A 182 2.01 25.61 -4.61
N TYR A 183 1.14 25.70 -3.60
CA TYR A 183 0.96 26.92 -2.80
C TYR A 183 2.17 27.23 -1.91
N ASN A 184 2.93 26.21 -1.50
CA ASN A 184 4.05 26.33 -0.55
C ASN A 184 5.44 26.22 -1.20
N LEU A 185 5.52 26.00 -2.51
CA LEU A 185 6.80 25.83 -3.19
C LEU A 185 7.55 27.16 -3.26
N LYS A 186 8.89 27.05 -3.21
CA LYS A 186 9.76 28.14 -3.61
C LYS A 186 9.66 28.26 -5.13
N PRO A 187 9.18 29.39 -5.66
CA PRO A 187 9.14 29.60 -7.09
C PRO A 187 10.55 29.49 -7.68
N LEU A 188 10.73 28.66 -8.71
CA LEU A 188 11.97 28.61 -9.47
C LEU A 188 12.00 29.72 -10.52
N ASN A 189 13.21 30.18 -10.84
CA ASN A 189 13.40 30.92 -12.07
C ASN A 189 13.01 30.01 -13.25
N PRO A 190 12.15 30.44 -14.18
CA PRO A 190 11.77 29.63 -15.34
C PRO A 190 12.96 29.12 -16.16
N LYS A 191 14.09 29.86 -16.14
CA LYS A 191 15.34 29.42 -16.77
C LYS A 191 15.89 28.14 -16.14
N ASP A 192 15.67 27.95 -14.85
CA ASP A 192 16.15 26.82 -14.05
C ASP A 192 15.07 25.74 -13.87
N ALA A 193 13.80 26.06 -14.17
CA ALA A 193 12.66 25.16 -13.96
C ALA A 193 12.75 23.85 -14.77
N VAL A 194 13.48 23.81 -15.88
CA VAL A 194 13.76 22.57 -16.64
C VAL A 194 14.42 21.50 -15.74
N ASN A 195 15.21 21.93 -14.75
CA ASN A 195 15.90 21.08 -13.78
C ASN A 195 15.16 20.96 -12.43
N GLY A 196 14.01 21.62 -12.29
CA GLY A 196 13.17 21.57 -11.08
C GLY A 196 12.40 20.25 -10.92
N SER A 197 11.78 20.07 -9.75
CA SER A 197 10.81 18.99 -9.51
C SER A 197 9.60 19.13 -10.45
N ALA A 198 8.77 18.09 -10.56
CA ALA A 198 7.57 18.15 -11.40
C ALA A 198 6.61 19.25 -10.91
N GLU A 199 6.54 19.44 -9.60
CA GLU A 199 5.72 20.46 -8.96
C GLU A 199 6.28 21.87 -9.21
N ASP A 200 7.61 22.05 -9.21
CA ASP A 200 8.22 23.33 -9.56
C ASP A 200 7.94 23.72 -11.03
N LYS A 201 7.97 22.74 -11.93
CA LYS A 201 7.65 22.94 -13.36
C LYS A 201 6.20 23.37 -13.53
N LYS A 202 5.29 22.76 -12.78
CA LYS A 202 3.87 23.09 -12.80
C LYS A 202 3.61 24.50 -12.27
N LEU A 203 4.22 24.89 -11.14
CA LEU A 203 4.12 26.25 -10.63
C LEU A 203 4.68 27.28 -11.63
N SER A 204 5.84 27.01 -12.21
CA SER A 204 6.46 27.88 -13.23
C SER A 204 5.57 28.03 -14.48
N THR A 205 4.91 26.96 -14.91
CA THR A 205 3.95 26.99 -16.02
C THR A 205 2.75 27.88 -15.71
N LEU A 206 2.19 27.78 -14.50
CA LEU A 206 1.06 28.63 -14.10
C LEU A 206 1.45 30.11 -14.01
N LEU A 207 2.64 30.42 -13.49
CA LEU A 207 3.15 31.80 -13.48
C LEU A 207 3.38 32.34 -14.90
N THR A 208 3.90 31.50 -15.81
CA THR A 208 4.07 31.84 -17.23
C THR A 208 2.73 32.13 -17.92
N ALA A 209 1.67 31.38 -17.58
CA ALA A 209 0.33 31.63 -18.10
C ALA A 209 -0.18 33.03 -17.68
N ILE A 210 0.03 33.39 -16.41
CA ILE A 210 -0.33 34.71 -15.88
C ILE A 210 0.49 35.82 -16.56
N ALA A 211 1.78 35.59 -16.83
CA ALA A 211 2.64 36.54 -17.55
C ALA A 211 2.18 36.74 -19.00
N THR A 212 1.83 35.65 -19.69
CA THR A 212 1.30 35.71 -21.06
C THR A 212 -0.01 36.50 -21.13
N ARG A 213 -0.90 36.30 -20.15
CA ARG A 213 -2.12 37.11 -20.03
C ARG A 213 -1.81 38.59 -19.85
N ALA A 214 -0.86 38.93 -18.99
CA ALA A 214 -0.43 40.31 -18.78
C ALA A 214 0.08 40.97 -20.07
N GLN A 215 0.81 40.23 -20.91
CA GLN A 215 1.25 40.73 -22.22
C GLN A 215 0.07 40.98 -23.17
N LYS A 216 -0.90 40.05 -23.24
CA LYS A 216 -2.10 40.20 -24.08
C LYS A 216 -2.93 41.43 -23.70
N LEU A 217 -3.00 41.73 -22.41
CA LEU A 217 -3.69 42.91 -21.88
C LEU A 217 -2.84 44.19 -21.91
N GLY A 218 -1.54 44.08 -22.21
CA GLY A 218 -0.58 45.18 -22.15
C GLY A 218 -0.37 45.76 -20.74
N ASN A 219 -0.86 45.10 -19.70
CA ASN A 219 -0.85 45.61 -18.33
C ASN A 219 -0.93 44.47 -17.30
N VAL A 220 0.12 44.34 -16.48
CA VAL A 220 0.19 43.31 -15.44
C VAL A 220 -0.82 43.50 -14.31
N ASN A 221 -1.18 44.75 -13.99
CA ASN A 221 -2.17 45.04 -12.96
C ASN A 221 -3.55 44.58 -13.43
N LEU A 222 -3.90 44.79 -14.72
CA LEU A 222 -5.17 44.29 -15.27
C LEU A 222 -5.27 42.76 -15.20
N ALA A 223 -4.22 42.03 -15.56
CA ALA A 223 -4.21 40.57 -15.46
C ALA A 223 -4.37 40.07 -14.02
N LEU A 224 -3.74 40.74 -13.05
CA LEU A 224 -3.91 40.41 -11.63
C LEU A 224 -5.32 40.77 -11.16
N ASP A 225 -5.85 41.93 -11.54
CA ASP A 225 -7.17 42.39 -11.10
C ASP A 225 -8.30 41.50 -11.62
N GLU A 226 -8.18 40.94 -12.83
CA GLU A 226 -9.13 39.93 -13.32
C GLU A 226 -9.07 38.62 -12.52
N LEU A 227 -7.87 38.14 -12.16
CA LEU A 227 -7.72 36.96 -11.30
C LEU A 227 -8.29 37.19 -9.90
N ARG A 228 -8.02 38.36 -9.31
CA ARG A 228 -8.57 38.77 -8.02
C ARG A 228 -10.09 38.87 -8.07
N THR A 229 -10.64 39.48 -9.12
CA THR A 229 -12.08 39.62 -9.32
C THR A 229 -12.73 38.26 -9.50
N SER A 230 -12.11 37.34 -10.26
CA SER A 230 -12.61 35.98 -10.40
C SER A 230 -12.56 35.21 -9.07
N ALA A 231 -11.48 35.29 -8.30
CA ALA A 231 -11.36 34.65 -6.99
C ALA A 231 -12.43 35.15 -6.01
N THR A 232 -12.62 36.45 -5.95
CA THR A 232 -13.50 37.10 -4.96
C THR A 232 -14.98 37.04 -5.35
N SER A 233 -15.30 36.90 -6.64
CA SER A 233 -16.67 36.63 -7.09
C SER A 233 -17.07 35.16 -6.92
N SER A 234 -16.12 34.23 -6.96
CA SER A 234 -16.36 32.79 -6.86
C SER A 234 -16.24 32.21 -5.45
N ILE A 235 -15.52 32.88 -4.54
CA ILE A 235 -15.28 32.43 -3.18
C ILE A 235 -15.80 33.48 -2.20
N SER A 236 -16.60 33.05 -1.23
CA SER A 236 -16.97 33.86 -0.07
C SER A 236 -16.48 33.19 1.22
N ILE A 237 -16.03 33.98 2.19
CA ILE A 237 -15.70 33.51 3.54
C ILE A 237 -16.85 33.90 4.46
N THR A 238 -17.44 32.92 5.14
CA THR A 238 -18.50 33.14 6.12
C THR A 238 -17.94 33.73 7.42
N GLN A 239 -18.80 34.31 8.26
CA GLN A 239 -18.39 34.83 9.58
C GLN A 239 -17.75 33.77 10.49
N ASN A 240 -18.04 32.48 10.28
CA ASN A 240 -17.44 31.38 11.02
C ASN A 240 -16.07 30.95 10.48
N GLY A 241 -15.60 31.57 9.40
CA GLY A 241 -14.33 31.25 8.76
C GLY A 241 -14.42 30.12 7.74
N ASP A 242 -15.60 29.64 7.37
CA ASP A 242 -15.75 28.63 6.30
C ASP A 242 -15.78 29.28 4.92
N ALA A 243 -15.09 28.69 3.95
CA ALA A 243 -15.13 29.11 2.55
C ALA A 243 -16.31 28.45 1.81
N GLN A 244 -17.10 29.24 1.12
CA GLN A 244 -18.20 28.80 0.25
C GLN A 244 -17.91 29.19 -1.20
N LEU A 245 -18.31 28.31 -2.12
CA LEU A 245 -18.30 28.61 -3.56
C LEU A 245 -19.60 29.28 -3.94
N ASN A 246 -19.51 30.46 -4.54
CA ASN A 246 -20.65 31.18 -5.06
C ASN A 246 -21.10 30.52 -6.38
N ASN A 247 -22.22 29.80 -6.34
CA ASN A 247 -22.81 29.18 -7.52
C ASN A 247 -23.23 30.28 -8.53
N GLY A 248 -22.55 30.36 -9.67
CA GLY A 248 -22.88 31.28 -10.78
C GLY A 248 -21.73 32.15 -11.28
N ALA A 249 -20.60 32.22 -10.57
CA ALA A 249 -19.42 32.96 -11.02
C ALA A 249 -18.52 32.09 -11.92
N SER A 250 -17.84 32.72 -12.90
CA SER A 250 -16.75 32.09 -13.64
C SER A 250 -15.63 31.71 -12.67
N SER A 251 -15.41 30.40 -12.51
CA SER A 251 -14.40 29.86 -11.59
C SER A 251 -12.99 30.37 -11.97
N PRO A 252 -12.13 30.69 -10.99
CA PRO A 252 -10.72 31.03 -11.21
C PRO A 252 -9.98 29.98 -12.05
N ALA A 253 -10.32 28.70 -11.90
CA ALA A 253 -9.79 27.64 -12.77
C ALA A 253 -10.14 27.87 -14.24
N ALA A 254 -11.33 28.36 -14.57
CA ALA A 254 -11.71 28.58 -15.97
C ALA A 254 -10.88 29.70 -16.61
N VAL A 255 -10.66 30.79 -15.86
CA VAL A 255 -9.77 31.89 -16.29
C VAL A 255 -8.35 31.38 -16.47
N MET A 256 -7.84 30.63 -15.49
CA MET A 256 -6.49 30.07 -15.50
C MET A 256 -6.28 29.04 -16.62
N ASN A 257 -7.28 28.22 -16.90
CA ASN A 257 -7.23 27.25 -17.99
C ASN A 257 -7.23 27.94 -19.35
N GLN A 258 -7.98 29.03 -19.49
CA GLN A 258 -7.90 29.85 -20.69
C GLN A 258 -6.52 30.51 -20.82
N ASP A 259 -5.91 30.92 -19.71
CA ASP A 259 -4.55 31.48 -19.72
C ASP A 259 -3.49 30.45 -20.08
N ILE A 260 -3.62 29.21 -19.59
CA ILE A 260 -2.75 28.10 -19.96
C ILE A 260 -2.89 27.80 -21.46
N ALA A 261 -4.12 27.74 -21.98
CA ALA A 261 -4.38 27.53 -23.39
C ALA A 261 -3.84 28.68 -24.26
N ASP A 262 -4.00 29.92 -23.80
CA ASP A 262 -3.45 31.10 -24.47
C ASP A 262 -1.91 31.07 -24.46
N ALA A 263 -1.28 30.68 -23.34
CA ALA A 263 0.18 30.50 -23.26
C ALA A 263 0.68 29.41 -24.22
N GLN A 264 -0.04 28.29 -24.31
CA GLN A 264 0.25 27.22 -25.26
C GLN A 264 0.11 27.68 -26.72
N ASN A 265 -0.94 28.46 -27.03
CA ASN A 265 -1.14 29.02 -28.37
C ASN A 265 -0.09 30.08 -28.72
N TYR A 266 0.33 30.88 -27.74
CA TYR A 266 1.39 31.87 -27.88
C TYR A 266 2.75 31.20 -28.15
N GLU A 267 3.00 30.04 -27.52
CA GLU A 267 4.16 29.20 -27.83
C GLU A 267 4.15 28.58 -29.22
N GLN A 268 3.01 28.05 -29.66
CA GLN A 268 2.88 27.47 -31.00
C GLN A 268 3.16 28.51 -32.09
N ASN A 269 2.83 29.78 -31.82
CA ASN A 269 3.13 30.91 -32.68
C ASN A 269 4.56 31.46 -32.52
N ASN A 270 5.40 30.82 -31.70
CA ASN A 270 6.82 31.13 -31.51
C ASN A 270 7.09 32.53 -30.93
N GLN A 271 6.17 33.05 -30.10
CA GLN A 271 6.23 34.41 -29.55
C GLN A 271 6.77 34.50 -28.12
N LEU A 272 7.01 33.38 -27.42
CA LEU A 272 7.75 33.40 -26.15
C LEU A 272 9.24 33.65 -26.39
N GLY A 273 9.81 34.62 -25.66
CA GLY A 273 11.21 35.01 -25.78
C GLY A 273 12.21 34.04 -25.12
N ASP A 274 11.76 33.16 -24.21
CA ASP A 274 12.62 32.19 -23.52
C ASP A 274 12.44 30.75 -24.03
N SER A 275 13.53 30.16 -24.54
CA SER A 275 13.61 28.77 -25.00
C SER A 275 13.33 27.71 -23.91
N ASN A 276 13.61 28.03 -22.64
CA ASN A 276 13.37 27.14 -21.52
C ASN A 276 11.90 27.15 -21.09
N ALA A 277 11.25 28.33 -21.10
CA ALA A 277 9.79 28.43 -20.93
C ALA A 277 9.06 27.59 -22.00
N LYS A 278 9.52 27.71 -23.26
CA LYS A 278 9.04 26.90 -24.40
C LYS A 278 9.15 25.39 -24.20
N THR A 279 10.18 24.92 -23.50
CA THR A 279 10.38 23.48 -23.27
C THR A 279 9.51 22.96 -22.12
N LEU A 280 9.13 23.82 -21.17
CA LEU A 280 8.32 23.45 -19.99
C LEU A 280 6.86 23.23 -20.38
N VAL A 281 6.27 24.13 -21.15
CA VAL A 281 4.87 24.05 -21.57
C VAL A 281 4.64 22.92 -22.59
N GLN A 282 5.63 22.62 -23.45
CA GLN A 282 5.57 21.50 -24.41
C GLN A 282 5.58 20.12 -23.75
N ASN A 283 6.32 19.95 -22.65
CA ASN A 283 6.44 18.65 -21.97
C ASN A 283 5.18 18.27 -21.17
N GLU A 284 4.42 19.26 -20.68
CA GLU A 284 3.11 19.03 -20.05
C GLU A 284 1.97 18.95 -21.09
N GLY A 285 2.17 19.51 -22.29
CA GLY A 285 1.12 19.68 -23.32
C GLY A 285 0.95 18.54 -24.34
N SER A 286 1.82 17.51 -24.37
CA SER A 286 1.77 16.44 -25.38
C SER A 286 0.54 15.49 -25.29
N SER A 287 -0.45 15.80 -24.47
CA SER A 287 -1.68 15.00 -24.30
C SER A 287 -2.99 15.73 -24.61
N VAL A 288 -2.97 17.00 -25.06
CA VAL A 288 -4.17 17.76 -25.42
C VAL A 288 -4.24 17.97 -26.93
N THR A 289 -4.47 16.88 -27.69
CA THR A 289 -5.02 17.01 -29.04
C THR A 289 -6.55 17.08 -28.89
N GLN A 290 -7.10 18.29 -28.90
CA GLN A 290 -8.54 18.52 -28.83
C GLN A 290 -9.16 18.04 -30.15
N THR A 291 -9.54 16.76 -30.19
CA THR A 291 -10.29 16.20 -31.33
C THR A 291 -11.69 16.76 -31.24
N THR A 292 -11.98 17.76 -32.07
CA THR A 292 -13.32 18.35 -32.20
C THR A 292 -14.23 17.34 -32.89
N THR A 293 -14.77 16.40 -32.13
CA THR A 293 -15.85 15.54 -32.61
C THR A 293 -17.10 16.41 -32.74
N THR A 294 -17.54 16.67 -33.97
CA THR A 294 -18.77 17.39 -34.26
C THR A 294 -19.96 16.56 -33.78
N ILE A 295 -20.48 16.87 -32.59
CA ILE A 295 -21.69 16.22 -32.06
C ILE A 295 -22.88 16.82 -32.81
N THR A 296 -23.64 15.97 -33.50
CA THR A 296 -24.85 16.38 -34.21
C THR A 296 -25.92 16.74 -33.16
N PRO A 297 -26.53 17.95 -33.18
CA PRO A 297 -27.52 18.36 -32.20
C PRO A 297 -28.82 17.57 -32.38
N GLY A 298 -28.99 16.50 -31.60
CA GLY A 298 -30.20 15.68 -31.64
C GLY A 298 -30.49 14.88 -30.38
N VAL A 299 -29.59 14.87 -29.40
CA VAL A 299 -29.78 14.16 -28.13
C VAL A 299 -29.84 15.21 -27.02
N VAL A 300 -30.89 15.14 -26.19
CA VAL A 300 -31.11 16.00 -25.02
C VAL A 300 -29.80 16.10 -24.25
N GLY A 301 -29.21 17.30 -24.23
CA GLY A 301 -27.91 17.52 -23.63
C GLY A 301 -27.90 17.09 -22.17
N PRO A 302 -26.77 16.59 -21.66
CA PRO A 302 -26.68 16.16 -20.27
C PRO A 302 -27.03 17.31 -19.33
N THR A 303 -27.80 17.02 -18.30
CA THR A 303 -28.20 18.04 -17.33
C THR A 303 -26.98 18.48 -16.52
N THR A 304 -26.87 19.76 -16.20
CA THR A 304 -25.85 20.32 -15.29
C THR A 304 -25.72 19.51 -13.99
N ALA A 305 -26.82 18.91 -13.53
CA ALA A 305 -26.87 18.00 -12.38
C ALA A 305 -25.96 16.76 -12.54
N GLY A 306 -25.89 16.15 -13.72
CA GLY A 306 -25.03 14.99 -13.98
C GLY A 306 -23.54 15.33 -13.86
N ILE A 307 -23.15 16.50 -14.38
CA ILE A 307 -21.77 17.00 -14.31
C ILE A 307 -21.40 17.37 -12.86
N THR A 308 -22.30 18.01 -12.11
CA THR A 308 -22.11 18.28 -10.67
C THR A 308 -21.95 16.98 -9.88
N ALA A 309 -22.78 15.96 -10.17
CA ALA A 309 -22.68 14.67 -9.51
C ALA A 309 -21.38 13.93 -9.85
N ALA A 310 -20.90 14.01 -11.09
CA ALA A 310 -19.61 13.44 -11.50
C ALA A 310 -18.44 14.14 -10.78
N ASN A 311 -18.48 15.47 -10.68
CA ASN A 311 -17.51 16.24 -9.90
C ASN A 311 -17.48 15.79 -8.43
N ALA A 312 -18.65 15.63 -7.80
CA ALA A 312 -18.76 15.16 -6.43
C ALA A 312 -18.20 13.74 -6.25
N LEU A 313 -18.48 12.83 -7.18
CA LEU A 313 -17.93 11.48 -7.19
C LEU A 313 -16.40 11.51 -7.25
N PHE A 314 -15.81 12.22 -8.23
CA PHE A 314 -14.35 12.29 -8.35
C PHE A 314 -13.68 12.95 -7.15
N ALA A 315 -14.29 13.97 -6.56
CA ALA A 315 -13.80 14.60 -5.33
C ALA A 315 -13.81 13.61 -4.16
N SER A 316 -14.92 12.89 -3.95
CA SER A 316 -15.04 11.85 -2.92
C SER A 316 -13.99 10.75 -3.09
N LEU A 317 -13.82 10.27 -4.33
CA LEU A 317 -12.83 9.24 -4.66
C LEU A 317 -11.41 9.71 -4.36
N ARG A 318 -11.02 10.94 -4.75
CA ARG A 318 -9.68 11.46 -4.44
C ARG A 318 -9.45 11.54 -2.93
N THR A 319 -10.39 12.11 -2.19
CA THR A 319 -10.25 12.26 -0.74
C THR A 319 -10.16 10.89 -0.05
N ASN A 320 -11.06 9.97 -0.37
CA ASN A 320 -11.14 8.68 0.31
C ASN A 320 -10.01 7.72 -0.11
N LEU A 321 -9.65 7.68 -1.40
CA LEU A 321 -8.58 6.80 -1.87
C LEU A 321 -7.22 7.27 -1.35
N VAL A 322 -6.90 8.57 -1.39
CA VAL A 322 -5.60 9.09 -0.92
C VAL A 322 -5.38 8.83 0.57
N LEU A 323 -6.45 8.90 1.37
CA LEU A 323 -6.41 8.54 2.80
C LEU A 323 -6.11 7.05 3.01
N LEU A 324 -6.63 6.18 2.16
CA LEU A 324 -6.41 4.74 2.24
C LEU A 324 -5.04 4.33 1.69
N SER A 325 -4.70 4.75 0.48
CA SER A 325 -3.43 4.44 -0.19
C SER A 325 -3.01 5.55 -1.13
N ASN A 326 -1.72 5.83 -1.20
CA ASN A 326 -1.18 6.85 -2.10
C ASN A 326 0.17 6.44 -2.70
N SER A 327 0.66 7.25 -3.65
CA SER A 327 1.95 7.01 -4.31
C SER A 327 3.12 7.05 -3.32
N GLY A 328 3.05 7.90 -2.29
CA GLY A 328 4.03 7.99 -1.21
C GLY A 328 4.03 6.84 -0.21
N LYS A 329 3.08 5.89 -0.33
CA LYS A 329 2.91 4.75 0.60
C LYS A 329 2.69 5.17 2.05
N THR A 330 2.07 6.32 2.25
CA THR A 330 1.74 6.88 3.57
C THR A 330 0.26 6.74 3.92
N GLY A 331 -0.56 6.18 3.04
CA GLY A 331 -1.97 5.93 3.32
C GLY A 331 -2.15 4.99 4.50
N PHE A 332 -3.33 5.03 5.13
CA PHE A 332 -3.63 4.17 6.27
C PHE A 332 -3.40 2.69 5.93
N PHE A 333 -3.89 2.23 4.78
CA PHE A 333 -3.69 0.85 4.34
C PHE A 333 -2.23 0.53 4.06
N ASP A 334 -1.48 1.45 3.43
CA ASP A 334 -0.06 1.26 3.11
C ASP A 334 0.76 1.04 4.39
N THR A 335 0.54 1.86 5.42
CA THR A 335 1.25 1.77 6.70
C THR A 335 0.91 0.47 7.44
N GLN A 336 -0.36 0.11 7.52
CA GLN A 336 -0.79 -1.13 8.19
C GLN A 336 -0.28 -2.38 7.46
N VAL A 337 -0.35 -2.41 6.12
CA VAL A 337 0.19 -3.55 5.34
C VAL A 337 1.70 -3.67 5.49
N SER A 338 2.44 -2.55 5.53
CA SER A 338 3.88 -2.56 5.74
C SER A 338 4.27 -3.10 7.12
N ALA A 339 3.53 -2.69 8.15
CA ALA A 339 3.74 -3.14 9.52
C ALA A 339 3.37 -4.62 9.68
N VAL A 340 2.21 -5.07 9.17
CA VAL A 340 1.85 -6.50 9.14
C VAL A 340 2.92 -7.30 8.39
N ARG A 341 3.39 -6.84 7.23
CA ARG A 341 4.47 -7.52 6.51
C ARG A 341 5.72 -7.66 7.35
N THR A 342 6.07 -6.65 8.11
CA THR A 342 7.26 -6.66 8.98
C THR A 342 7.11 -7.69 10.09
N ASP A 343 5.94 -7.77 10.73
CA ASP A 343 5.65 -8.78 11.75
C ASP A 343 5.71 -10.22 11.20
N PHE A 344 5.37 -10.44 9.93
CA PHE A 344 5.44 -11.77 9.30
C PHE A 344 6.78 -12.11 8.64
N LYS A 345 7.76 -11.19 8.62
CA LYS A 345 9.11 -11.51 8.12
C LYS A 345 9.76 -12.51 9.08
N GLY A 346 9.97 -13.76 8.62
CA GLY A 346 10.65 -14.82 9.36
C GLY A 346 9.81 -16.06 9.63
N ILE A 347 8.48 -15.92 9.71
CA ILE A 347 7.55 -16.99 10.09
C ILE A 347 7.50 -18.16 9.07
N GLY A 348 7.85 -17.91 7.81
CA GLY A 348 7.74 -18.88 6.72
C GLY A 348 8.66 -20.11 6.82
N LYS A 349 9.69 -20.10 7.68
CA LYS A 349 10.51 -21.30 7.94
C LYS A 349 9.77 -22.27 8.86
N THR A 350 9.26 -21.80 9.99
CA THR A 350 8.62 -22.62 11.02
C THR A 350 7.39 -23.41 10.53
N GLN A 351 6.57 -22.84 9.65
CA GLN A 351 5.37 -23.53 9.15
C GLN A 351 5.68 -24.82 8.40
N ARG A 352 6.81 -24.84 7.67
CA ARG A 352 7.25 -26.03 6.94
C ARG A 352 7.59 -27.15 7.91
N ASP A 353 8.35 -26.81 8.95
CA ASP A 353 8.87 -27.76 9.92
C ASP A 353 7.71 -28.36 10.75
N PHE A 354 6.72 -27.55 11.14
CA PHE A 354 5.53 -28.04 11.83
C PHE A 354 4.69 -29.04 11.01
N SER A 355 4.46 -28.74 9.72
CA SER A 355 3.68 -29.64 8.85
C SER A 355 4.36 -31.00 8.67
N GLN A 356 5.69 -31.02 8.61
CA GLN A 356 6.49 -32.25 8.49
C GLN A 356 6.49 -33.04 9.79
N PHE A 357 6.62 -32.36 10.92
CA PHE A 357 6.51 -32.96 12.25
C PHE A 357 5.17 -33.69 12.43
N LEU A 358 4.04 -33.02 12.16
CA LEU A 358 2.71 -33.63 12.25
C LEU A 358 2.54 -34.86 11.32
N SER A 359 3.05 -34.78 10.09
CA SER A 359 2.99 -35.89 9.13
C SER A 359 3.78 -37.10 9.62
N MET A 360 4.95 -36.89 10.24
CA MET A 360 5.73 -37.99 10.77
C MET A 360 5.14 -38.59 12.03
N GLU A 361 4.64 -37.76 12.94
CA GLU A 361 3.94 -38.23 14.13
C GLU A 361 2.75 -39.13 13.77
N HIS A 362 1.95 -38.72 12.78
CA HIS A 362 0.86 -39.55 12.28
C HIS A 362 1.35 -40.89 11.72
N THR A 363 2.45 -40.87 10.96
CA THR A 363 3.06 -42.08 10.39
C THR A 363 3.62 -43.01 11.46
N ALA A 364 4.36 -42.47 12.43
CA ALA A 364 4.95 -43.21 13.55
C ALA A 364 3.86 -43.83 14.44
N ARG A 365 2.76 -43.12 14.68
CA ARG A 365 1.58 -43.65 15.39
C ARG A 365 0.92 -44.80 14.64
N ASN A 366 0.69 -44.64 13.34
CA ASN A 366 0.11 -45.71 12.52
C ASN A 366 1.01 -46.95 12.54
N LEU A 367 2.33 -46.77 12.51
CA LEU A 367 3.28 -47.86 12.66
C LEU A 367 3.21 -48.51 14.05
N LEU A 368 3.15 -47.74 15.14
CA LEU A 368 3.03 -48.25 16.51
C LEU A 368 1.73 -49.02 16.76
N ASN A 369 0.59 -48.47 16.33
CA ASN A 369 -0.72 -49.11 16.47
C ASN A 369 -0.83 -50.39 15.64
N ASN A 370 -0.20 -50.43 14.46
CA ASN A 370 -0.15 -51.64 13.64
C ASN A 370 0.87 -52.66 14.17
N ALA A 371 1.98 -52.21 14.76
CA ALA A 371 2.99 -53.09 15.36
C ALA A 371 2.43 -53.93 16.51
N ALA A 372 1.44 -53.42 17.25
CA ALA A 372 0.73 -54.18 18.27
C ALA A 372 -0.08 -55.38 17.72
N ASN A 373 -0.39 -55.37 16.41
CA ASN A 373 -1.20 -56.39 15.75
C ASN A 373 -0.43 -57.21 14.69
N LEU A 374 0.85 -56.90 14.43
CA LEU A 374 1.66 -57.60 13.43
C LEU A 374 2.66 -58.55 14.10
N PRO A 375 2.59 -59.87 13.85
CA PRO A 375 3.51 -60.85 14.46
C PRO A 375 4.94 -60.87 13.88
N TYR A 376 5.37 -59.86 13.10
CA TYR A 376 6.68 -59.86 12.45
C TYR A 376 7.38 -58.50 12.38
N THR A 377 8.71 -58.56 12.48
CA THR A 377 9.69 -57.51 12.21
C THR A 377 9.62 -57.08 10.73
N MET A 378 9.20 -55.85 10.45
CA MET A 378 9.52 -55.23 9.16
C MET A 378 10.84 -54.47 9.27
N ILE A 379 11.93 -55.06 8.79
CA ILE A 379 13.14 -54.33 8.42
C ILE A 379 12.91 -53.85 6.99
N TYR A 380 12.53 -52.59 6.81
CA TYR A 380 12.48 -51.99 5.47
C TYR A 380 13.91 -51.57 5.09
N THR A 381 14.72 -52.52 4.65
CA THR A 381 15.97 -52.21 3.93
C THR A 381 15.60 -51.86 2.50
N PRO A 382 15.92 -50.65 1.99
CA PRO A 382 15.75 -50.37 0.56
C PRO A 382 16.60 -51.36 -0.24
N THR A 383 15.95 -52.29 -0.94
CA THR A 383 16.59 -53.32 -1.74
C THR A 383 16.99 -52.74 -3.09
N GLY A 384 18.16 -52.10 -3.13
CA GLY A 384 18.80 -51.67 -4.37
C GLY A 384 20.27 -51.29 -4.15
N PRO A 385 21.23 -51.83 -4.92
CA PRO A 385 22.62 -51.41 -4.84
C PRO A 385 22.75 -49.95 -5.29
N ALA A 386 23.04 -49.04 -4.35
CA ALA A 386 23.32 -47.64 -4.59
C ALA A 386 24.65 -47.48 -5.35
N THR A 387 24.58 -47.52 -6.69
CA THR A 387 25.73 -47.23 -7.58
C THR A 387 25.54 -45.95 -8.41
N GLY A 388 24.67 -45.07 -7.93
CA GLY A 388 24.60 -43.69 -8.38
C GLY A 388 23.85 -42.90 -7.32
N PHE A 389 24.38 -41.73 -6.93
CA PHE A 389 23.67 -40.73 -6.14
C PHE A 389 22.45 -40.21 -6.95
N GLN A 390 21.43 -41.05 -7.11
CA GLN A 390 20.09 -40.55 -7.35
C GLN A 390 19.63 -39.99 -6.02
N SER A 391 19.30 -38.70 -6.01
CA SER A 391 18.76 -37.98 -4.87
C SER A 391 17.86 -38.90 -4.04
N PHE A 392 18.23 -39.17 -2.79
CA PHE A 392 17.28 -39.67 -1.83
C PHE A 392 16.11 -38.70 -1.88
N GLY A 393 14.98 -39.16 -2.42
CA GLY A 393 13.73 -38.42 -2.35
C GLY A 393 13.43 -38.14 -0.88
N LYS A 394 12.64 -37.12 -0.59
CA LYS A 394 12.24 -36.67 0.75
C LYS A 394 11.53 -37.74 1.63
N GLY A 395 11.60 -39.03 1.31
CA GLY A 395 11.11 -40.11 2.14
C GLY A 395 12.14 -40.47 3.21
N GLY A 396 11.86 -40.10 4.46
CA GLY A 396 12.56 -40.68 5.60
C GLY A 396 12.31 -42.18 5.73
N THR A 397 13.19 -42.87 6.45
CA THR A 397 13.02 -44.29 6.81
C THR A 397 12.80 -44.41 8.31
N CYS A 398 11.68 -44.99 8.73
CA CYS A 398 11.45 -45.37 10.12
C CYS A 398 11.94 -46.79 10.38
N THR A 399 12.77 -46.96 11.41
CA THR A 399 13.28 -48.27 11.82
C THR A 399 12.86 -48.54 13.26
N ILE A 400 12.23 -49.68 13.51
CA ILE A 400 11.96 -50.16 14.86
C ILE A 400 13.27 -50.75 15.39
N LEU A 401 13.89 -50.12 16.40
CA LEU A 401 15.14 -50.61 16.99
C LEU A 401 14.83 -51.79 17.91
N GLN A 402 15.12 -53.00 17.44
CA GLN A 402 14.62 -54.23 18.04
C GLN A 402 15.25 -54.67 19.36
N GLN A 403 16.29 -54.01 19.88
CA GLN A 403 17.02 -54.62 20.99
C GLN A 403 16.36 -54.49 22.37
N ASN A 404 15.30 -53.68 22.56
CA ASN A 404 14.55 -53.62 23.85
C ASN A 404 13.09 -53.09 23.73
N GLN A 405 12.32 -53.48 22.70
CA GLN A 405 10.85 -53.32 22.51
C GLN A 405 10.15 -51.97 22.81
N SER A 406 10.86 -50.92 23.22
CA SER A 406 10.24 -49.76 23.83
C SER A 406 10.32 -48.51 22.97
N SER A 407 11.17 -48.49 21.93
CA SER A 407 11.38 -47.27 21.14
C SER A 407 11.30 -47.46 19.63
N VAL A 408 10.76 -46.44 18.97
CA VAL A 408 10.75 -46.31 17.51
C VAL A 408 11.65 -45.14 17.15
N SER A 409 12.59 -45.36 16.23
CA SER A 409 13.47 -44.30 15.74
C SER A 409 13.23 -44.07 14.26
N CYS A 410 12.80 -42.86 13.91
CA CYS A 410 12.63 -42.43 12.54
C CYS A 410 13.77 -41.51 12.15
N MET A 411 14.43 -41.81 11.02
CA MET A 411 15.45 -40.94 10.46
C MET A 411 14.98 -40.35 9.13
N TRP A 412 15.14 -39.04 8.96
CA TRP A 412 15.01 -38.38 7.67
C TRP A 412 16.26 -37.57 7.36
N GLY A 413 16.59 -37.43 6.07
CA GLY A 413 17.68 -36.58 5.59
C GLY A 413 17.12 -35.40 4.81
N PHE A 414 17.60 -34.19 5.10
CA PHE A 414 17.28 -32.97 4.37
C PHE A 414 18.47 -32.39 3.61
N GLU A 415 18.08 -31.75 2.50
CA GLU A 415 18.75 -30.75 1.68
C GLU A 415 20.28 -30.76 1.64
N TYR A 416 20.79 -31.22 0.50
CA TYR A 416 22.11 -30.86 -0.01
C TYR A 416 22.07 -29.39 -0.44
N THR A 417 22.49 -28.47 0.42
CA THR A 417 22.92 -27.16 -0.08
C THR A 417 24.37 -27.30 -0.50
N SER A 418 24.63 -27.18 -1.80
CA SER A 418 25.97 -26.94 -2.35
C SER A 418 26.18 -25.42 -2.37
N PRO A 419 26.99 -24.84 -1.48
CA PRO A 419 27.44 -23.48 -1.63
C PRO A 419 28.76 -23.53 -2.40
N SER A 420 28.72 -23.11 -3.67
CA SER A 420 29.90 -22.75 -4.48
C SER A 420 30.84 -23.88 -4.90
N ALA A 421 31.79 -23.52 -5.77
CA ALA A 421 32.78 -24.38 -6.44
C ALA A 421 33.79 -25.08 -5.49
N THR A 422 33.64 -24.93 -4.18
CA THR A 422 34.57 -25.46 -3.16
C THR A 422 34.32 -26.93 -2.77
N GLY A 423 33.25 -27.56 -3.27
CA GLY A 423 33.02 -29.00 -3.11
C GLY A 423 32.49 -29.41 -1.73
N THR A 424 32.04 -28.49 -0.88
CA THR A 424 31.43 -28.85 0.40
C THR A 424 29.93 -29.07 0.25
N VAL A 425 29.43 -30.15 0.85
CA VAL A 425 28.03 -30.50 0.96
C VAL A 425 27.66 -30.52 2.43
N THR A 426 26.73 -29.69 2.85
CA THR A 426 26.10 -29.82 4.15
C THR A 426 24.87 -30.72 4.00
N ALA A 427 24.80 -31.79 4.77
CA ALA A 427 23.59 -32.60 4.92
C ALA A 427 23.09 -32.48 6.36
N THR A 428 21.80 -32.30 6.52
CA THR A 428 21.16 -32.28 7.85
C THR A 428 20.25 -33.49 7.95
N SER A 429 20.55 -34.41 8.84
CA SER A 429 19.67 -35.53 9.18
C SER A 429 18.96 -35.25 10.49
N HIS A 430 17.75 -35.74 10.66
CA HIS A 430 17.12 -35.76 11.97
C HIS A 430 16.80 -37.17 12.36
N GLN A 431 16.83 -37.39 13.66
CA GLN A 431 16.49 -38.64 14.29
C GLN A 431 15.45 -38.38 15.38
N THR A 432 14.19 -38.71 15.06
CA THR A 432 13.11 -38.68 16.03
C THR A 432 13.05 -40.03 16.74
N THR A 433 13.16 -40.02 18.06
CA THR A 433 13.04 -41.22 18.89
C THR A 433 11.83 -41.08 19.79
N ILE A 434 10.90 -42.04 19.69
CA ILE A 434 9.73 -42.14 20.56
C ILE A 434 10.00 -43.26 21.56
N THR A 435 9.80 -42.98 22.85
CA THR A 435 9.95 -43.93 23.97
C THR A 435 8.68 -43.93 24.81
N PRO A 436 8.38 -44.97 25.61
CA PRO A 436 7.21 -44.99 26.45
C PRO A 436 7.45 -44.06 27.65
N GLY A 437 6.42 -43.34 28.06
CA GLY A 437 6.44 -42.48 29.24
C GLY A 437 6.24 -43.28 30.53
N ALA A 438 6.37 -42.59 31.66
CA ALA A 438 6.21 -43.20 32.99
C ALA A 438 4.76 -43.66 33.29
N THR A 439 3.78 -43.14 32.54
CA THR A 439 2.36 -43.49 32.67
C THR A 439 1.93 -44.36 31.49
N ALA A 440 1.08 -45.37 31.74
CA ALA A 440 0.53 -46.19 30.67
C ALA A 440 -0.17 -45.32 29.61
N GLY A 441 0.23 -45.48 28.34
CA GLY A 441 -0.26 -44.65 27.22
C GLY A 441 0.49 -43.32 27.01
N ALA A 442 1.37 -42.90 27.92
CA ALA A 442 2.28 -41.79 27.66
C ALA A 442 3.48 -42.26 26.83
N PHE A 443 4.02 -41.35 26.04
CA PHE A 443 5.22 -41.50 25.22
C PHE A 443 6.05 -40.22 25.35
N ASN A 444 7.37 -40.34 25.47
CA ASN A 444 8.28 -39.21 25.33
C ASN A 444 8.87 -39.26 23.93
N TRP A 445 8.99 -38.11 23.28
CA TRP A 445 9.68 -38.00 22.01
C TRP A 445 10.89 -37.09 22.16
N SER A 446 11.95 -37.40 21.43
CA SER A 446 13.10 -36.55 21.27
C SER A 446 13.49 -36.50 19.80
N ASP A 447 13.60 -35.31 19.22
CA ASP A 447 14.18 -35.14 17.89
C ASP A 447 15.62 -34.64 18.03
N THR A 448 16.55 -35.35 17.41
CA THR A 448 17.95 -34.93 17.36
C THR A 448 18.25 -34.50 15.94
N VAL A 449 18.50 -33.21 15.77
CA VAL A 449 19.00 -32.68 14.50
C VAL A 449 20.51 -32.89 14.46
N GLN A 450 21.00 -33.61 13.46
CA GLN A 450 22.43 -33.82 13.21
C GLN A 450 22.80 -33.18 11.86
N THR A 451 23.69 -32.19 11.91
CA THR A 451 24.26 -31.61 10.68
C THR A 451 25.64 -32.21 10.43
N THR A 452 25.84 -32.81 9.26
CA THR A 452 27.12 -33.36 8.80
C THR A 452 27.61 -32.58 7.60
N ILE A 453 28.83 -32.04 7.70
CA ILE A 453 29.48 -31.33 6.60
C ILE A 453 30.42 -32.30 5.90
N PHE A 454 30.12 -32.62 4.64
CA PHE A 454 30.96 -33.44 3.77
C PHE A 454 31.83 -32.55 2.89
N ASN A 455 33.12 -32.85 2.79
CA ASN A 455 33.97 -32.33 1.73
C ASN A 455 34.01 -33.36 0.59
N LEU A 456 33.41 -33.05 -0.56
CA LEU A 456 33.35 -33.94 -1.72
C LEU A 456 34.75 -34.27 -2.28
N ASN A 457 35.74 -33.41 -2.03
CA ASN A 457 37.12 -33.62 -2.52
C ASN A 457 37.92 -34.57 -1.63
N SER A 458 37.41 -34.92 -0.44
CA SER A 458 38.08 -35.79 0.51
C SER A 458 37.01 -36.57 1.28
N MET A 459 36.39 -37.58 0.67
CA MET A 459 35.51 -38.50 1.39
C MET A 459 36.36 -39.51 2.18
N PRO A 460 36.58 -39.33 3.49
CA PRO A 460 37.04 -40.45 4.32
C PRO A 460 35.97 -41.56 4.29
N GLN A 461 36.39 -42.83 4.37
CA GLN A 461 35.47 -43.98 4.48
C GLN A 461 34.64 -43.98 5.78
N THR A 462 34.95 -43.08 6.72
CA THR A 462 34.25 -42.90 7.99
C THR A 462 33.68 -41.49 8.08
N PRO A 463 32.36 -41.33 8.26
CA PRO A 463 31.74 -40.02 8.46
C PRO A 463 32.36 -39.32 9.67
N PRO A 464 32.71 -38.01 9.59
CA PRO A 464 33.13 -37.26 10.75
C PRO A 464 32.01 -37.23 11.82
N ALA A 465 32.40 -37.23 13.10
CA ALA A 465 31.46 -37.13 14.21
C ALA A 465 30.62 -35.85 14.09
N PRO A 466 29.29 -35.90 14.35
CA PRO A 466 28.43 -34.74 14.25
C PRO A 466 28.90 -33.62 15.20
N THR A 467 29.02 -32.40 14.70
CA THR A 467 29.69 -31.30 15.42
C THR A 467 28.79 -30.45 16.33
N SER A 468 27.46 -30.61 16.24
CA SER A 468 26.50 -30.04 17.21
C SER A 468 25.11 -30.60 16.92
N GLY A 469 24.37 -30.96 17.96
CA GLY A 469 22.96 -31.34 17.85
C GLY A 469 22.15 -30.56 18.86
N ASN A 470 21.21 -29.75 18.38
CA ASN A 470 20.12 -29.28 19.23
C ASN A 470 19.21 -30.50 19.45
N SER A 471 19.00 -30.91 20.70
CA SER A 471 18.01 -31.94 21.02
C SER A 471 16.70 -31.27 21.38
N GLU A 472 15.67 -31.56 20.60
CA GLU A 472 14.31 -31.17 20.87
C GLU A 472 13.66 -32.28 21.71
N THR A 473 12.88 -31.89 22.71
CA THR A 473 12.22 -32.87 23.59
C THR A 473 10.79 -32.46 23.85
N GLY A 474 9.93 -33.47 23.97
CA GLY A 474 8.55 -33.29 24.36
C GLY A 474 7.92 -34.58 24.88
N THR A 475 6.70 -34.42 25.36
CA THR A 475 5.86 -35.51 25.86
C THR A 475 4.58 -35.58 25.04
N MET A 476 4.10 -36.80 24.85
CA MET A 476 2.81 -37.11 24.28
C MET A 476 2.08 -38.01 25.27
N THR A 477 0.90 -37.62 25.73
CA THR A 477 0.09 -38.47 26.61
C THR A 477 -1.12 -38.96 25.83
N ASN A 478 -1.20 -40.26 25.56
CA ASN A 478 -2.38 -40.89 24.98
C ASN A 478 -3.21 -41.52 26.10
N VAL A 479 -4.33 -40.88 26.43
CA VAL A 479 -5.37 -41.41 27.32
C VAL A 479 -6.54 -41.83 26.42
N PRO A 480 -7.27 -42.92 26.71
CA PRO A 480 -8.45 -43.26 25.91
C PRO A 480 -9.39 -42.05 25.70
N GLY A 481 -9.57 -41.63 24.44
CA GLY A 481 -10.36 -40.45 24.06
C GLY A 481 -9.63 -39.10 24.08
N SER A 482 -8.33 -39.04 24.38
CA SER A 482 -7.56 -37.80 24.43
C SER A 482 -6.06 -38.01 24.18
N ILE A 483 -5.47 -37.16 23.33
CA ILE A 483 -4.05 -37.14 23.00
C ILE A 483 -3.52 -35.75 23.28
N THR A 484 -2.66 -35.58 24.28
CA THR A 484 -2.02 -34.29 24.56
C THR A 484 -0.59 -34.28 24.07
N TYR A 485 -0.20 -33.26 23.28
CA TYR A 485 1.18 -33.03 22.84
C TYR A 485 1.76 -31.78 23.52
N GLN A 486 2.93 -31.93 24.15
CA GLN A 486 3.66 -30.80 24.75
C GLN A 486 5.13 -30.93 24.39
N GLY A 487 5.75 -29.87 23.85
CA GLY A 487 7.20 -29.87 23.64
C GLY A 487 7.75 -28.58 23.06
N ASN A 488 9.06 -28.44 23.09
CA ASN A 488 9.75 -27.35 22.40
C ASN A 488 10.39 -27.90 21.14
N LEU A 489 9.98 -27.37 19.98
CA LEU A 489 10.73 -27.57 18.74
C LEU A 489 11.81 -26.49 18.67
N GLY A 490 13.07 -26.90 18.73
CA GLY A 490 14.18 -26.01 18.48
C GLY A 490 14.13 -25.48 17.05
N GLY A 491 14.65 -24.28 16.80
CA GLY A 491 14.95 -23.88 15.43
C GLY A 491 15.97 -24.83 14.83
N LEU A 492 15.78 -25.21 13.57
CA LEU A 492 16.73 -26.02 12.77
C LEU A 492 18.08 -25.32 12.51
N ASP A 493 18.23 -24.10 13.02
CA ASP A 493 19.44 -23.30 12.92
C ASP A 493 19.95 -23.03 14.35
N PRO A 494 21.15 -23.50 14.72
CA PRO A 494 21.71 -23.33 16.06
C PRO A 494 21.98 -21.87 16.45
N ALA A 495 21.76 -20.90 15.54
CA ALA A 495 21.88 -19.47 15.79
C ALA A 495 20.56 -18.67 15.66
N ALA A 496 19.40 -19.30 15.44
CA ALA A 496 18.16 -18.57 15.13
C ALA A 496 16.90 -19.13 15.82
N ASP A 497 15.91 -18.24 15.97
CA ASP A 497 14.52 -18.40 16.41
C ASP A 497 14.02 -19.84 16.69
N HIS A 498 13.49 -20.08 17.89
CA HIS A 498 12.95 -21.38 18.33
C HIS A 498 11.41 -21.38 18.32
N SER A 499 10.77 -22.55 18.21
CA SER A 499 9.31 -22.67 18.16
C SER A 499 8.78 -23.61 19.24
N SER A 500 8.16 -23.08 20.29
CA SER A 500 7.50 -23.90 21.32
C SER A 500 6.10 -24.33 20.89
N ILE A 501 5.77 -25.63 21.02
CA ILE A 501 4.48 -26.18 20.60
C ILE A 501 3.81 -26.91 21.77
N ASN A 502 2.65 -26.42 22.19
CA ASN A 502 1.85 -27.02 23.25
C ASN A 502 0.40 -27.20 22.77
N ILE A 503 0.12 -28.32 22.09
CA ILE A 503 -1.18 -28.60 21.49
C ILE A 503 -1.78 -29.86 22.11
N SER A 504 -2.96 -29.73 22.70
CA SER A 504 -3.78 -30.87 23.12
C SER A 504 -4.83 -31.21 22.05
N ALA A 505 -5.03 -32.49 21.78
CA ALA A 505 -5.98 -33.02 20.80
C ALA A 505 -6.89 -34.08 21.46
N ASN A 506 -8.16 -33.78 21.66
CA ASN A 506 -9.13 -34.75 22.17
C ASN A 506 -9.78 -35.51 21.02
N GLU A 507 -9.67 -36.85 21.04
CA GLU A 507 -10.27 -37.71 20.02
C GLU A 507 -11.70 -38.09 20.44
N THR A 508 -12.66 -37.82 19.58
CA THR A 508 -14.04 -38.26 19.76
C THR A 508 -14.51 -38.95 18.50
N LEU A 509 -15.01 -40.18 18.65
CA LEU A 509 -15.66 -40.87 17.54
C LEU A 509 -16.90 -40.06 17.16
N ASN A 510 -16.94 -39.54 15.94
CA ASN A 510 -18.07 -38.74 15.49
C ASN A 510 -19.14 -39.71 15.00
N ALA A 511 -20.34 -39.64 15.57
CA ALA A 511 -21.45 -40.53 15.25
C ALA A 511 -22.14 -40.16 13.91
N ASP A 512 -21.38 -39.74 12.90
CA ASP A 512 -21.95 -39.55 11.57
C ASP A 512 -22.07 -40.88 10.82
N SER A 513 -22.94 -40.90 9.81
CA SER A 513 -23.25 -42.10 9.04
C SER A 513 -22.06 -42.68 8.25
N ALA A 514 -20.96 -41.93 8.16
CA ALA A 514 -19.73 -42.34 7.49
C ALA A 514 -18.63 -42.79 8.49
N GLY A 515 -18.91 -42.73 9.80
CA GLY A 515 -18.01 -43.17 10.85
C GLY A 515 -16.75 -42.31 10.98
N HIS A 516 -16.81 -41.01 10.66
CA HIS A 516 -15.62 -40.16 10.78
C HIS A 516 -15.12 -40.06 12.22
N THR A 517 -13.80 -40.01 12.39
CA THR A 517 -13.17 -39.64 13.65
C THR A 517 -12.98 -38.12 13.69
N LYS A 518 -13.40 -37.48 14.78
CA LYS A 518 -13.17 -36.06 15.03
C LYS A 518 -12.07 -35.88 16.07
N LEU A 519 -11.01 -35.19 15.69
CA LEU A 519 -9.93 -34.77 16.59
C LEU A 519 -10.14 -33.30 16.94
N ALA A 520 -10.65 -32.99 18.13
CA ALA A 520 -10.80 -31.62 18.61
C ALA A 520 -9.46 -31.09 19.11
N LEU A 521 -9.04 -29.90 18.65
CA LEU A 521 -7.73 -29.34 18.97
C LEU A 521 -7.88 -28.12 19.91
N THR A 522 -6.96 -27.98 20.88
CA THR A 522 -6.83 -26.81 21.75
C THR A 522 -5.37 -26.64 22.18
N GLY A 523 -4.88 -25.42 22.40
CA GLY A 523 -3.51 -25.21 22.90
C GLY A 523 -2.86 -23.94 22.37
N THR A 524 -1.54 -23.90 22.33
CA THR A 524 -0.75 -22.78 21.81
C THR A 524 0.42 -23.25 20.96
N ILE A 525 0.72 -22.50 19.91
CA ILE A 525 1.91 -22.64 19.08
C ILE A 525 2.62 -21.29 19.13
N SER A 526 3.86 -21.21 19.59
CA SER A 526 4.57 -19.93 19.62
C SER A 526 5.96 -20.03 19.03
N ASN A 527 6.30 -19.02 18.23
CA ASN A 527 7.64 -18.79 17.72
C ASN A 527 8.27 -17.69 18.55
N GLN A 528 9.49 -17.95 18.99
CA GLN A 528 10.28 -17.07 19.80
C GLN A 528 11.60 -16.78 19.09
N ASP A 529 12.12 -15.56 19.20
CA ASP A 529 13.46 -15.27 18.73
C ASP A 529 14.53 -15.92 19.63
N ALA A 530 15.81 -15.77 19.27
CA ALA A 530 16.92 -16.26 20.09
C ALA A 530 16.99 -15.63 21.51
N SER A 531 16.24 -14.55 21.77
CA SER A 531 16.11 -13.89 23.07
C SER A 531 14.83 -14.30 23.82
N ASN A 532 14.10 -15.30 23.34
CA ASN A 532 12.80 -15.76 23.86
C ASN A 532 11.65 -14.73 23.74
N ASN A 533 11.78 -13.73 22.87
CA ASN A 533 10.66 -12.83 22.59
C ASN A 533 9.69 -13.51 21.62
N ASN A 534 8.40 -13.53 21.95
CA ASN A 534 7.37 -14.05 21.05
C ASN A 534 7.30 -13.23 19.76
N LEU A 535 7.70 -13.84 18.65
CA LEU A 535 7.54 -13.31 17.29
C LEU A 535 6.13 -13.58 16.77
N LEU A 536 5.59 -14.75 17.11
CA LEU A 536 4.23 -15.17 16.78
C LEU A 536 3.73 -16.10 17.90
N SER A 537 2.51 -15.94 18.37
CA SER A 537 1.84 -16.95 19.19
C SER A 537 0.44 -17.19 18.62
N LEU A 538 0.11 -18.44 18.32
CA LEU A 538 -1.19 -18.90 17.87
C LEU A 538 -1.84 -19.70 19.00
N ALA A 539 -2.84 -19.11 19.64
CA ALA A 539 -3.76 -19.85 20.49
C ALA A 539 -4.75 -20.62 19.62
N VAL A 540 -4.77 -21.94 19.76
CA VAL A 540 -5.74 -22.85 19.16
C VAL A 540 -6.92 -22.96 20.12
N ASN A 541 -8.04 -22.36 19.74
CA ASN A 541 -9.23 -22.24 20.57
C ASN A 541 -10.19 -23.41 20.34
N ALA A 542 -11.13 -23.56 21.27
CA ALA A 542 -12.25 -24.49 21.14
C ALA A 542 -13.00 -24.28 19.82
N GLY A 543 -13.42 -25.38 19.18
CA GLY A 543 -13.99 -25.39 17.83
C GLY A 543 -13.01 -25.83 16.75
N SER A 544 -11.70 -25.75 17.01
CA SER A 544 -10.70 -26.36 16.13
C SER A 544 -10.86 -27.88 16.10
N ASN A 545 -10.83 -28.47 14.92
CA ASN A 545 -10.94 -29.91 14.74
C ASN A 545 -10.36 -30.42 13.42
N ILE A 546 -10.02 -31.70 13.37
CA ILE A 546 -9.78 -32.45 12.14
C ILE A 546 -10.84 -33.53 12.07
N LEU A 547 -11.54 -33.63 10.95
CA LEU A 547 -12.50 -34.69 10.66
C LEU A 547 -11.90 -35.60 9.60
N ALA A 548 -11.62 -36.86 9.95
CA ALA A 548 -11.01 -37.85 9.06
C ALA A 548 -11.89 -39.09 8.95
N ILE A 549 -11.97 -39.69 7.75
CA ILE A 549 -12.55 -41.03 7.58
C ILE A 549 -11.54 -42.06 8.09
N PRO A 550 -11.94 -43.03 8.94
CA PRO A 550 -11.09 -44.13 9.33
C PRO A 550 -10.59 -44.86 8.07
N ALA A 551 -9.27 -44.91 7.92
CA ALA A 551 -8.65 -45.47 6.72
C ALA A 551 -9.03 -46.95 6.55
N THR A 552 -9.87 -47.25 5.56
CA THR A 552 -9.66 -48.48 4.80
C THR A 552 -8.49 -48.17 3.86
N LEU A 553 -7.36 -48.84 4.08
CA LEU A 553 -6.03 -48.61 3.48
C LEU A 553 -5.96 -48.60 1.93
N ALA A 554 -7.08 -48.69 1.21
CA ALA A 554 -7.13 -48.97 -0.23
C ALA A 554 -7.54 -47.79 -1.14
N ALA A 555 -8.09 -46.69 -0.63
CA ALA A 555 -8.60 -45.61 -1.49
C ALA A 555 -7.65 -44.40 -1.56
N LYS A 556 -7.23 -44.04 -2.78
CA LYS A 556 -6.31 -42.93 -3.14
C LYS A 556 -6.75 -41.52 -2.72
N ALA A 557 -7.94 -41.34 -2.16
CA ALA A 557 -8.41 -40.05 -1.66
C ALA A 557 -9.37 -40.30 -0.49
N GLN A 558 -8.88 -40.16 0.74
CA GLN A 558 -9.75 -40.07 1.90
C GLN A 558 -10.10 -38.59 2.09
N PRO A 559 -11.36 -38.16 1.92
CA PRO A 559 -11.75 -36.81 2.25
C PRO A 559 -11.60 -36.62 3.75
N PHE A 560 -10.59 -35.84 4.17
CA PHE A 560 -10.58 -35.24 5.49
C PHE A 560 -10.89 -33.74 5.37
N SER A 561 -11.31 -33.13 6.46
CA SER A 561 -11.46 -31.69 6.59
C SER A 561 -10.83 -31.23 7.88
N ALA A 562 -10.42 -29.97 7.94
CA ALA A 562 -9.83 -29.39 9.12
C ALA A 562 -10.41 -28.01 9.35
N THR A 563 -10.72 -27.68 10.59
CA THR A 563 -11.08 -26.34 11.03
C THR A 563 -10.10 -25.93 12.12
N LEU A 564 -9.50 -24.77 12.00
CA LEU A 564 -8.62 -24.17 12.99
C LEU A 564 -9.24 -22.86 13.43
N VAL A 565 -9.72 -22.78 14.67
CA VAL A 565 -10.21 -21.56 15.30
C VAL A 565 -9.12 -21.07 16.23
N GLY A 566 -8.73 -19.80 16.10
CA GLY A 566 -7.63 -19.34 16.91
C GLY A 566 -7.40 -17.84 16.91
N THR A 567 -6.46 -17.47 17.76
CA THR A 567 -5.95 -16.12 17.91
C THR A 567 -4.45 -16.14 17.69
N ALA A 568 -3.98 -15.56 16.59
CA ALA A 568 -2.56 -15.33 16.37
C ALA A 568 -2.17 -13.94 16.87
N THR A 569 -1.09 -13.80 17.61
CA THR A 569 -0.56 -12.52 18.10
C THR A 569 0.89 -12.37 17.68
N THR A 570 1.22 -11.22 17.13
CA THR A 570 2.57 -10.74 16.87
C THR A 570 2.85 -9.54 17.80
N PRO A 571 4.05 -8.93 17.79
CA PRO A 571 4.32 -7.76 18.63
C PRO A 571 3.36 -6.59 18.38
N ASN A 572 2.89 -6.39 17.14
CA ASN A 572 2.06 -5.26 16.76
C ASN A 572 0.64 -5.61 16.33
N TYR A 573 0.28 -6.89 16.18
CA TYR A 573 -1.03 -7.27 15.67
C TYR A 573 -1.63 -8.51 16.33
N GLN A 574 -2.96 -8.55 16.37
CA GLN A 574 -3.76 -9.72 16.70
C GLN A 574 -4.61 -10.12 15.50
N PHE A 575 -4.62 -11.41 15.20
CA PHE A 575 -5.43 -12.07 14.19
C PHE A 575 -6.41 -13.00 14.90
N ASN A 576 -7.69 -12.69 14.85
CA ASN A 576 -8.73 -13.56 15.40
C ASN A 576 -9.51 -14.17 14.25
N GLY A 577 -9.70 -15.47 14.22
CA GLY A 577 -10.48 -16.06 13.14
C GLY A 577 -10.57 -17.58 13.16
N SER A 578 -11.14 -18.10 12.08
CA SER A 578 -11.22 -19.52 11.78
C SER A 578 -10.72 -19.79 10.36
N MET A 579 -9.92 -20.83 10.18
CA MET A 579 -9.51 -21.39 8.91
C MET A 579 -10.14 -22.77 8.74
N ALA A 580 -11.02 -22.93 7.76
CA ALA A 580 -11.58 -24.21 7.36
C ALA A 580 -10.92 -24.69 6.06
N MET A 581 -10.55 -25.95 5.99
CA MET A 581 -9.96 -26.62 4.82
C MET A 581 -10.75 -27.89 4.56
N SER A 582 -11.05 -28.17 3.29
CA SER A 582 -11.82 -29.34 2.89
C SER A 582 -11.41 -29.86 1.51
N ASN A 583 -11.94 -31.03 1.16
CA ASN A 583 -11.74 -31.67 -0.15
C ASN A 583 -10.25 -31.86 -0.46
N PHE A 584 -9.54 -32.45 0.49
CA PHE A 584 -8.14 -32.81 0.31
C PHE A 584 -8.00 -33.87 -0.79
N THR A 585 -7.22 -33.56 -1.82
CA THR A 585 -6.96 -34.43 -2.97
C THR A 585 -5.47 -34.67 -3.12
N GLN A 586 -5.09 -35.90 -3.51
CA GLN A 586 -3.71 -36.19 -3.90
C GLN A 586 -3.41 -35.51 -5.23
N ASP A 587 -2.23 -34.93 -5.34
CA ASP A 587 -1.68 -34.47 -6.61
C ASP A 587 -1.36 -35.67 -7.53
N LEU A 588 -1.04 -35.42 -8.80
CA LEU A 588 -0.74 -36.49 -9.78
C LEU A 588 0.45 -37.37 -9.40
N SER A 589 1.34 -36.88 -8.53
CA SER A 589 2.47 -37.68 -8.03
C SER A 589 2.04 -38.72 -6.99
N GLY A 590 0.87 -38.54 -6.36
CA GLY A 590 0.40 -39.32 -5.22
C GLY A 590 1.16 -39.03 -3.91
N GLN A 591 2.13 -38.12 -3.91
CA GLN A 591 2.97 -37.84 -2.74
C GLN A 591 2.43 -36.73 -1.86
N TYR A 592 1.64 -35.80 -2.40
CA TYR A 592 1.16 -34.64 -1.66
C TYR A 592 -0.35 -34.57 -1.69
N VAL A 593 -0.92 -34.33 -0.51
CA VAL A 593 -2.35 -34.04 -0.37
C VAL A 593 -2.53 -32.54 -0.19
N ILE A 594 -3.41 -31.94 -0.99
CA ILE A 594 -3.64 -30.50 -1.01
C ILE A 594 -5.16 -30.27 -0.86
N PRO A 595 -5.61 -29.35 0.01
CA PRO A 595 -7.03 -29.00 0.08
C PRO A 595 -7.46 -28.33 -1.22
N SER A 596 -8.57 -28.78 -1.81
CA SER A 596 -9.18 -28.08 -2.94
C SER A 596 -9.94 -26.84 -2.50
N ASN A 597 -10.29 -26.70 -1.22
CA ASN A 597 -10.95 -25.52 -0.67
C ASN A 597 -10.32 -25.11 0.66
N ALA A 598 -10.04 -23.82 0.83
CA ALA A 598 -9.69 -23.22 2.11
C ALA A 598 -10.45 -21.92 2.32
N THR A 599 -10.95 -21.68 3.53
CA THR A 599 -11.68 -20.47 3.90
C THR A 599 -11.15 -19.95 5.22
N PHE A 600 -10.60 -18.75 5.23
CA PHE A 600 -10.26 -18.01 6.44
C PHE A 600 -11.27 -16.90 6.69
N THR A 601 -11.96 -16.91 7.82
CA THR A 601 -12.83 -15.81 8.27
C THR A 601 -12.28 -15.23 9.57
N GLY A 602 -12.05 -13.92 9.61
CA GLY A 602 -11.45 -13.32 10.79
C GLY A 602 -11.31 -11.81 10.75
N SER A 603 -10.48 -11.29 11.66
CA SER A 603 -10.18 -9.88 11.83
C SER A 603 -8.71 -9.67 12.22
N ILE A 604 -8.20 -8.50 11.86
CA ILE A 604 -6.89 -8.00 12.26
C ILE A 604 -7.09 -6.75 13.11
N SER A 605 -6.46 -6.74 14.28
CA SER A 605 -6.46 -5.62 15.22
C SER A 605 -5.04 -5.23 15.57
N GLY A 606 -4.78 -3.92 15.70
CA GLY A 606 -3.51 -3.41 16.18
C GLY A 606 -3.29 -3.73 17.67
N MET A 607 -2.03 -3.99 18.02
CA MET A 607 -1.52 -4.24 19.37
C MET A 607 -0.24 -3.43 19.58
N GLY A 608 0.24 -3.36 20.83
CA GLY A 608 1.52 -2.72 21.14
C GLY A 608 1.58 -1.28 20.62
N THR A 609 2.54 -1.00 19.75
CA THR A 609 2.70 0.33 19.13
C THR A 609 1.55 0.72 18.18
N GLN A 610 0.74 -0.25 17.75
CA GLN A 610 -0.43 -0.08 16.88
C GLN A 610 -1.76 -0.18 17.64
N ALA A 611 -1.77 -0.22 18.98
CA ALA A 611 -3.01 -0.42 19.75
C ALA A 611 -4.10 0.64 19.45
N SER A 612 -3.70 1.88 19.14
CA SER A 612 -4.63 2.97 18.77
C SER A 612 -5.38 2.72 17.45
N VAL A 613 -4.87 1.83 16.61
CA VAL A 613 -5.52 1.44 15.35
C VAL A 613 -6.77 0.61 15.61
N GLY A 614 -6.85 -0.13 16.72
CA GLY A 614 -7.95 -1.05 17.01
C GLY A 614 -8.12 -2.11 15.91
N GLN A 615 -9.33 -2.63 15.75
CA GLN A 615 -9.67 -3.49 14.61
C GLN A 615 -9.70 -2.65 13.33
N PHE A 616 -8.82 -2.95 12.37
CA PHE A 616 -8.77 -2.21 11.10
C PHE A 616 -9.13 -3.06 9.89
N MET A 617 -9.15 -4.38 10.02
CA MET A 617 -9.59 -5.28 8.94
C MET A 617 -10.45 -6.42 9.49
N SER A 618 -11.48 -6.79 8.75
CA SER A 618 -12.23 -8.04 8.94
C SER A 618 -12.69 -8.58 7.61
N GLY A 619 -12.91 -9.89 7.51
CA GLY A 619 -13.45 -10.45 6.27
C GLY A 619 -13.32 -11.96 6.19
N THR A 620 -13.66 -12.45 5.02
CA THR A 620 -13.48 -13.85 4.64
C THR A 620 -12.62 -13.92 3.39
N LEU A 621 -11.53 -14.67 3.46
CA LEU A 621 -10.69 -15.09 2.35
C LEU A 621 -11.02 -16.54 2.01
N THR A 622 -11.39 -16.80 0.78
CA THR A 622 -11.63 -18.14 0.23
C THR A 622 -10.57 -18.43 -0.82
N GLU A 623 -10.12 -19.67 -0.86
CA GLU A 623 -9.26 -20.26 -1.87
C GLU A 623 -9.96 -21.49 -2.41
N THR A 624 -10.01 -21.61 -3.73
CA THR A 624 -10.36 -22.84 -4.42
C THR A 624 -9.19 -23.25 -5.32
N ALA A 625 -8.78 -24.51 -5.21
CA ALA A 625 -7.63 -25.07 -5.90
C ALA A 625 -8.04 -26.29 -6.71
N ASN A 626 -7.79 -26.23 -8.02
CA ASN A 626 -7.86 -27.40 -8.89
C ASN A 626 -6.43 -27.89 -9.17
N ILE A 627 -6.14 -29.07 -8.63
CA ILE A 627 -4.83 -29.73 -8.74
C ILE A 627 -4.88 -31.02 -9.57
N SER A 628 -5.98 -31.28 -10.28
CA SER A 628 -6.17 -32.52 -11.06
C SER A 628 -5.07 -32.79 -12.09
N ASN A 629 -4.45 -31.74 -12.62
CA ASN A 629 -3.36 -31.82 -13.60
C ASN A 629 -1.98 -31.48 -13.00
N TYR A 630 -1.89 -31.30 -11.69
CA TYR A 630 -0.66 -30.88 -11.03
C TYR A 630 0.10 -32.06 -10.43
N ASP A 631 1.38 -32.16 -10.77
CA ASP A 631 2.38 -33.09 -10.26
C ASP A 631 3.49 -32.25 -9.61
N SER A 632 3.54 -32.27 -8.28
CA SER A 632 4.53 -31.50 -7.49
C SER A 632 5.97 -31.97 -7.67
N THR A 633 6.20 -33.15 -8.24
CA THR A 633 7.55 -33.67 -8.51
C THR A 633 8.11 -33.15 -9.83
N LYS A 634 7.26 -32.60 -10.70
CA LYS A 634 7.64 -32.01 -11.97
C LYS A 634 7.76 -30.48 -11.87
N PRO A 635 8.61 -29.85 -12.69
CA PRO A 635 8.64 -28.39 -12.82
C PRO A 635 7.27 -27.82 -13.24
N VAL A 636 6.97 -26.62 -12.75
CA VAL A 636 5.76 -25.88 -13.08
C VAL A 636 5.79 -25.48 -14.58
N SER A 637 4.71 -25.77 -15.32
CA SER A 637 4.59 -25.53 -16.76
C SER A 637 3.14 -25.35 -17.20
N THR A 638 2.90 -25.05 -18.49
CA THR A 638 1.54 -24.92 -19.09
C THR A 638 0.68 -26.17 -18.94
N THR A 639 1.28 -27.36 -18.78
CA THR A 639 0.57 -28.62 -18.59
C THR A 639 0.70 -29.17 -17.16
N ASN A 640 1.47 -28.50 -16.29
CA ASN A 640 1.72 -28.90 -14.92
C ASN A 640 1.66 -27.68 -13.99
N TYR A 641 0.46 -27.25 -13.64
CA TYR A 641 0.25 -26.10 -12.76
C TYR A 641 -0.98 -26.29 -11.89
N LYS A 642 -1.03 -25.55 -10.79
CA LYS A 642 -2.22 -25.47 -9.93
C LYS A 642 -3.10 -24.35 -10.46
N SER A 643 -4.36 -24.63 -10.69
CA SER A 643 -5.36 -23.58 -10.92
C SER A 643 -5.85 -23.09 -9.57
N LEU A 644 -5.60 -21.83 -9.24
CA LEU A 644 -5.97 -21.24 -7.96
C LEU A 644 -6.94 -20.09 -8.19
N ASN A 645 -7.99 -20.02 -7.39
CA ASN A 645 -8.86 -18.85 -7.33
C ASN A 645 -8.98 -18.42 -5.87
N PHE A 646 -8.61 -17.17 -5.61
CA PHE A 646 -8.74 -16.56 -4.29
C PHE A 646 -9.82 -15.50 -4.36
N ASN A 647 -10.71 -15.48 -3.38
CA ASN A 647 -11.72 -14.44 -3.24
C ASN A 647 -11.79 -13.95 -1.81
N PHE A 648 -11.68 -12.64 -1.61
CA PHE A 648 -11.84 -11.99 -0.33
C PHE A 648 -13.02 -11.05 -0.35
N SER A 649 -13.76 -11.02 0.75
CA SER A 649 -14.79 -10.03 1.02
C SER A 649 -14.70 -9.61 2.47
N GLY A 650 -14.57 -8.31 2.72
CA GLY A 650 -14.30 -7.80 4.05
C GLY A 650 -14.53 -6.31 4.21
N ASN A 651 -14.18 -5.81 5.38
CA ASN A 651 -14.25 -4.40 5.73
C ASN A 651 -12.89 -3.90 6.21
N ILE A 652 -12.55 -2.67 5.85
CA ILE A 652 -11.51 -1.87 6.48
C ILE A 652 -12.17 -0.85 7.40
N VAL A 653 -11.62 -0.65 8.58
CA VAL A 653 -12.02 0.41 9.50
C VAL A 653 -10.84 1.33 9.73
N VAL A 654 -11.02 2.62 9.43
CA VAL A 654 -10.04 3.67 9.67
C VAL A 654 -10.43 4.41 10.96
N ASN A 655 -9.77 4.07 12.05
CA ASN A 655 -10.04 4.61 13.39
C ASN A 655 -9.25 5.91 13.71
N THR A 656 -8.46 6.41 12.75
CA THR A 656 -7.69 7.67 12.91
C THR A 656 -8.53 8.93 12.77
N VAL A 657 -9.82 8.78 12.46
CA VAL A 657 -10.81 9.86 12.33
C VAL A 657 -12.01 9.55 13.23
N SER A 658 -12.66 10.58 13.75
CA SER A 658 -13.86 10.45 14.59
C SER A 658 -15.06 11.07 13.87
N PRO A 659 -16.13 10.31 13.56
CA PRO A 659 -16.30 8.88 13.80
C PRO A 659 -15.44 8.00 12.87
N ALA A 660 -15.19 6.75 13.29
CA ALA A 660 -14.45 5.78 12.50
C ALA A 660 -15.13 5.52 11.14
N VAL A 661 -14.31 5.41 10.10
CA VAL A 661 -14.80 5.26 8.72
C VAL A 661 -14.66 3.81 8.26
N LYS A 662 -15.76 3.23 7.78
CA LYS A 662 -15.81 1.83 7.32
C LYS A 662 -15.87 1.76 5.79
N TYR A 663 -14.99 0.95 5.22
CA TYR A 663 -14.93 0.66 3.79
C TYR A 663 -15.18 -0.83 3.55
N THR A 664 -15.90 -1.18 2.49
CA THR A 664 -16.03 -2.59 2.07
C THR A 664 -15.00 -2.89 0.99
N LEU A 665 -14.32 -4.02 1.11
CA LEU A 665 -13.33 -4.48 0.16
C LEU A 665 -13.70 -5.86 -0.39
N GLY A 666 -13.54 -6.03 -1.69
CA GLY A 666 -13.53 -7.32 -2.37
C GLY A 666 -12.25 -7.48 -3.18
N PHE A 667 -11.67 -8.67 -3.20
CA PHE A 667 -10.67 -9.01 -4.22
C PHE A 667 -10.93 -10.40 -4.77
N THR A 668 -10.67 -10.59 -6.07
CA THR A 668 -10.64 -11.89 -6.70
C THR A 668 -9.34 -12.02 -7.48
N LEU A 669 -8.58 -13.08 -7.23
CA LEU A 669 -7.39 -13.47 -8.00
C LEU A 669 -7.70 -14.78 -8.71
N ASP A 670 -7.62 -14.79 -10.03
CA ASP A 670 -7.85 -15.97 -10.86
C ASP A 670 -6.55 -16.39 -11.58
N GLU A 671 -6.06 -17.57 -11.23
CA GLU A 671 -4.92 -18.27 -11.86
C GLU A 671 -5.38 -19.56 -12.54
N SER A 672 -6.60 -19.60 -13.09
CA SER A 672 -7.13 -20.76 -13.81
C SER A 672 -6.34 -21.15 -15.06
N VAL A 673 -5.62 -20.19 -15.65
CA VAL A 673 -4.78 -20.38 -16.83
C VAL A 673 -3.31 -20.13 -16.47
N PHE A 674 -2.43 -21.04 -16.88
CA PHE A 674 -0.99 -20.92 -16.64
C PHE A 674 -0.44 -19.57 -17.12
N GLY A 675 0.25 -18.87 -16.22
CA GLY A 675 0.92 -17.60 -16.54
C GLY A 675 -0.03 -16.40 -16.69
N GLN A 676 -1.34 -16.61 -16.59
CA GLN A 676 -2.33 -15.53 -16.59
C GLN A 676 -2.83 -15.30 -15.17
N ARG A 677 -2.95 -14.03 -14.78
CA ARG A 677 -3.48 -13.62 -13.48
C ARG A 677 -4.56 -12.57 -13.69
N GLY A 678 -5.82 -12.99 -13.57
CA GLY A 678 -6.94 -12.06 -13.48
C GLY A 678 -7.02 -11.49 -12.08
N VAL A 679 -7.13 -10.17 -11.95
CA VAL A 679 -7.32 -9.53 -10.63
C VAL A 679 -8.49 -8.58 -10.72
N THR A 680 -9.50 -8.79 -9.88
CA THR A 680 -10.59 -7.84 -9.66
C THR A 680 -10.50 -7.32 -8.23
N PHE A 681 -10.49 -6.02 -8.06
CA PHE A 681 -10.53 -5.33 -6.78
C PHE A 681 -11.80 -4.49 -6.73
N THR A 682 -12.61 -4.65 -5.69
CA THR A 682 -13.80 -3.84 -5.44
C THR A 682 -13.64 -3.09 -4.13
N TYR A 683 -14.00 -1.83 -4.16
CA TYR A 683 -13.97 -0.91 -3.03
C TYR A 683 -15.31 -0.22 -2.92
N THR A 684 -15.84 -0.08 -1.71
CA THR A 684 -17.03 0.72 -1.44
C THR A 684 -16.78 1.67 -0.29
N ASP A 685 -16.99 2.95 -0.53
CA ASP A 685 -16.84 4.00 0.48
C ASP A 685 -18.11 4.14 1.36
N PRO A 686 -18.05 4.92 2.46
CA PRO A 686 -19.21 5.11 3.34
C PRO A 686 -20.38 5.83 2.70
N SER A 687 -20.12 6.58 1.61
CA SER A 687 -21.16 7.22 0.79
C SER A 687 -21.74 6.24 -0.24
N ASN A 688 -21.36 4.95 -0.15
CA ASN A 688 -21.74 3.86 -1.02
C ASN A 688 -21.30 4.07 -2.48
N ASN A 689 -20.24 4.86 -2.70
CA ASN A 689 -19.57 4.92 -3.99
C ASN A 689 -18.71 3.66 -4.14
N THR A 690 -18.80 3.03 -5.30
CA THR A 690 -18.11 1.78 -5.62
C THR A 690 -17.00 2.04 -6.64
N VAL A 691 -15.88 1.34 -6.48
CA VAL A 691 -14.79 1.29 -7.45
C VAL A 691 -14.44 -0.16 -7.69
N THR A 692 -14.57 -0.61 -8.93
CA THR A 692 -14.19 -1.96 -9.34
C THR A 692 -13.06 -1.83 -10.36
N VAL A 693 -11.86 -2.29 -10.01
CA VAL A 693 -10.70 -2.36 -10.91
C VAL A 693 -10.48 -3.81 -11.31
N THR A 694 -10.52 -4.10 -12.60
CA THR A 694 -10.23 -5.42 -13.16
C THR A 694 -9.01 -5.33 -14.05
N ARG A 695 -8.06 -6.24 -13.85
CA ARG A 695 -6.92 -6.45 -14.74
C ARG A 695 -7.06 -7.82 -15.39
N SER A 696 -7.09 -7.86 -16.72
CA SER A 696 -7.07 -9.14 -17.44
C SER A 696 -5.69 -9.79 -17.35
N GLY A 697 -5.66 -11.10 -17.14
CA GLY A 697 -4.43 -11.89 -17.16
C GLY A 697 -3.87 -12.15 -18.57
N ALA A 698 -4.64 -11.84 -19.61
CA ALA A 698 -4.24 -11.99 -21.00
C ALA A 698 -3.39 -10.80 -21.48
N THR A 699 -2.46 -11.05 -22.40
CA THR A 699 -1.70 -10.01 -23.11
C THR A 699 -2.51 -9.49 -24.31
N PRO A 700 -2.63 -8.16 -24.52
CA PRO A 700 -2.07 -7.08 -23.72
C PRO A 700 -2.79 -6.94 -22.36
N ASN A 701 -2.01 -6.61 -21.32
CA ASN A 701 -2.54 -6.39 -19.99
C ASN A 701 -3.41 -5.11 -19.98
N THR A 702 -4.71 -5.27 -20.19
CA THR A 702 -5.67 -4.17 -20.08
C THR A 702 -6.14 -4.09 -18.62
N LEU A 703 -6.14 -2.87 -18.09
CA LEU A 703 -6.74 -2.57 -16.81
C LEU A 703 -8.02 -1.76 -17.07
N THR A 704 -9.15 -2.26 -16.60
CA THR A 704 -10.43 -1.57 -16.65
C THR A 704 -10.82 -1.18 -15.24
N ALA A 705 -11.35 0.01 -15.04
CA ALA A 705 -11.90 0.46 -13.78
C ALA A 705 -13.29 1.04 -14.01
N THR A 706 -14.27 0.56 -13.26
CA THR A 706 -15.62 1.12 -13.23
C THR A 706 -15.84 1.79 -11.88
N PHE A 707 -16.34 3.01 -11.89
CA PHE A 707 -16.68 3.78 -10.70
C PHE A 707 -18.19 4.00 -10.71
N GLY A 708 -18.90 3.63 -9.64
CA GLY A 708 -20.33 3.84 -9.50
C GLY A 708 -20.63 4.73 -8.30
N GLY A 709 -21.29 5.86 -8.52
CA GLY A 709 -21.74 6.76 -7.44
C GLY A 709 -23.22 6.57 -7.10
N THR A 710 -23.60 6.87 -5.86
CA THR A 710 -25.02 6.85 -5.42
C THR A 710 -25.91 7.85 -6.14
N ASN A 711 -25.31 8.85 -6.78
CA ASN A 711 -26.01 9.82 -7.62
C ASN A 711 -26.34 9.30 -9.03
N GLY A 712 -26.17 7.99 -9.29
CA GLY A 712 -26.40 7.39 -10.59
C GLY A 712 -25.31 7.72 -11.62
N ILE A 713 -24.13 8.17 -11.20
CA ILE A 713 -23.01 8.37 -12.11
C ILE A 713 -22.22 7.08 -12.23
N THR A 714 -21.91 6.68 -13.46
CA THR A 714 -21.01 5.57 -13.75
C THR A 714 -19.85 6.07 -14.61
N VAL A 715 -18.63 5.70 -14.25
CA VAL A 715 -17.42 6.02 -15.01
C VAL A 715 -16.77 4.72 -15.41
N ASP A 716 -16.51 4.54 -16.70
CA ASP A 716 -15.69 3.44 -17.21
C ASP A 716 -14.35 4.00 -17.66
N LEU A 717 -13.27 3.41 -17.18
CA LEU A 717 -11.90 3.77 -17.48
C LEU A 717 -11.16 2.52 -17.96
N THR A 718 -10.42 2.66 -19.03
CA THR A 718 -9.56 1.62 -19.59
C THR A 718 -8.15 2.17 -19.75
N GLN A 719 -7.18 1.48 -19.17
CA GLN A 719 -5.77 1.72 -19.36
C GLN A 719 -5.19 0.64 -20.27
N ASN A 720 -4.56 1.08 -21.36
CA ASN A 720 -3.83 0.22 -22.29
C ASN A 720 -2.48 0.85 -22.61
N GLY A 721 -1.38 0.18 -22.25
CA GLY A 721 -0.02 0.66 -22.55
C GLY A 721 0.30 2.04 -21.99
N GLY A 722 -0.26 2.42 -20.83
CA GLY A 722 -0.08 3.74 -20.21
C GLY A 722 -1.03 4.84 -20.72
N SER A 723 -1.74 4.59 -21.81
CA SER A 723 -2.84 5.46 -22.28
C SER A 723 -4.13 5.13 -21.54
N TYR A 724 -4.87 6.17 -21.17
CA TYR A 724 -6.17 6.06 -20.52
C TYR A 724 -7.27 6.51 -21.47
N SER A 725 -8.37 5.79 -21.50
CA SER A 725 -9.55 6.07 -22.31
C SER A 725 -10.80 5.65 -21.56
N GLY A 726 -11.96 6.22 -21.86
CA GLY A 726 -13.16 5.88 -21.11
C GLY A 726 -14.31 6.85 -21.31
N SER A 727 -15.35 6.68 -20.51
CA SER A 727 -16.59 7.42 -20.62
C SER A 727 -17.22 7.65 -19.26
N VAL A 728 -17.96 8.75 -19.13
CA VAL A 728 -18.73 9.10 -17.93
C VAL A 728 -20.20 9.13 -18.32
N TYR A 729 -21.03 8.45 -17.54
CA TYR A 729 -22.45 8.28 -17.78
C TYR A 729 -23.28 8.81 -16.59
N SER A 730 -24.43 9.40 -16.88
CA SER A 730 -25.50 9.67 -15.90
C SER A 730 -26.58 8.59 -16.00
N GLY A 731 -26.31 7.44 -15.39
CA GLY A 731 -27.22 6.30 -15.33
C GLY A 731 -26.54 5.03 -15.82
N ASP A 732 -27.34 4.17 -16.46
CA ASP A 732 -26.87 2.92 -17.05
C ASP A 732 -25.82 3.19 -18.15
N PRO A 733 -24.60 2.64 -18.05
CA PRO A 733 -23.54 2.82 -19.05
C PRO A 733 -23.85 2.14 -20.40
N THR A 734 -24.82 1.23 -20.46
CA THR A 734 -25.24 0.58 -21.71
C THR A 734 -26.09 1.50 -22.61
N ASN A 735 -26.62 2.58 -22.05
CA ASN A 735 -27.42 3.56 -22.79
C ASN A 735 -26.57 4.77 -23.16
N THR A 736 -26.19 4.90 -24.42
CA THR A 736 -25.37 6.00 -24.93
C THR A 736 -26.00 7.39 -24.75
N ALA A 737 -27.32 7.47 -24.56
CA ALA A 737 -27.99 8.74 -24.24
C ALA A 737 -27.58 9.28 -22.86
N ASN A 738 -27.03 8.43 -21.99
CA ASN A 738 -26.52 8.83 -20.67
C ASN A 738 -25.07 9.32 -20.72
N LEU A 739 -24.39 9.28 -21.87
CA LEU A 739 -23.00 9.72 -21.98
C LEU A 739 -22.89 11.24 -21.72
N ILE A 740 -22.20 11.62 -20.65
CA ILE A 740 -22.03 13.02 -20.24
C ILE A 740 -20.60 13.54 -20.44
N GLY A 741 -19.63 12.64 -20.66
CA GLY A 741 -18.25 13.01 -20.96
C GLY A 741 -17.39 11.83 -21.40
N ASN A 742 -16.23 12.14 -21.99
CA ASN A 742 -15.25 11.17 -22.46
C ASN A 742 -13.91 11.36 -21.75
N ILE A 743 -13.21 10.26 -21.51
CA ILE A 743 -11.89 10.24 -20.91
C ILE A 743 -10.85 10.04 -22.01
N SER A 744 -9.89 10.95 -22.09
CA SER A 744 -8.71 10.84 -22.95
C SER A 744 -7.49 11.23 -22.15
N GLY A 745 -6.55 10.28 -22.01
CA GLY A 745 -5.45 10.42 -21.09
C GLY A 745 -5.95 10.64 -19.67
N LYS A 746 -5.37 11.62 -18.98
CA LYS A 746 -5.75 11.97 -17.61
C LYS A 746 -6.89 12.97 -17.52
N THR A 747 -7.64 13.21 -18.59
CA THR A 747 -8.68 14.26 -18.61
C THR A 747 -10.04 13.69 -18.96
N VAL A 748 -11.04 14.02 -18.15
CA VAL A 748 -12.47 13.86 -18.46
C VAL A 748 -12.92 15.14 -19.14
N ASN A 749 -13.37 15.06 -20.39
CA ASN A 749 -13.98 16.16 -21.12
C ASN A 749 -15.50 15.96 -21.14
N PHE A 750 -16.25 16.88 -20.55
CA PHE A 750 -17.72 16.84 -20.52
C PHE A 750 -18.29 17.45 -21.80
N ASN A 751 -19.54 17.07 -22.12
CA ASN A 751 -20.21 17.54 -23.32
C ASN A 751 -20.54 19.04 -23.28
N ASP A 752 -20.51 19.67 -22.11
CA ASP A 752 -20.68 21.13 -21.94
C ASP A 752 -19.36 21.92 -22.19
N GLY A 753 -18.28 21.22 -22.53
CA GLY A 753 -16.95 21.80 -22.75
C GLY A 753 -16.11 21.97 -21.48
N SER A 754 -16.68 21.69 -20.30
CA SER A 754 -15.89 21.62 -19.06
C SER A 754 -15.02 20.37 -19.02
N PHE A 755 -13.99 20.36 -18.18
CA PHE A 755 -13.15 19.19 -18.00
C PHE A 755 -12.65 19.03 -16.56
N ILE A 756 -12.25 17.81 -16.22
CA ILE A 756 -11.61 17.48 -14.94
C ILE A 756 -10.38 16.63 -15.21
N THR A 757 -9.27 16.91 -14.51
CA THR A 757 -8.09 16.04 -14.53
C THR A 757 -8.20 14.93 -13.46
N LEU A 758 -7.96 13.69 -13.90
CA LEU A 758 -7.75 12.48 -13.12
C LEU A 758 -6.26 12.44 -12.77
N MET A 759 -5.89 12.86 -11.56
CA MET A 759 -4.48 12.99 -11.11
C MET A 759 -3.65 11.73 -11.36
#